data_AF-A0A916SMQ7-F1
#
_entry.id   AF-A0A916SMQ7-F1
#
_cell.length_a   1.000
_cell.length_b   1.000
_cell.length_c   1.000
_cell.angle_alpha   90.00
_cell.angle_beta   90.00
_cell.angle_gamma   90.00
#
_symmetry.space_group_name_H-M   'P 1'
#
loop_
_entity.id
_entity.type
_entity.pdbx_description
1 polymer ?
#
loop_
_entity_poly.entity_id
_entity_poly.type
_entity_poly.pdbx_seq_one_letter_code
_entity_poly.pdbx_strand_id
1 'polypeptide(L)'
;MSRLAIVATVVFWAIYVVYTILRQFIDNGTQNFRFTTEAVSYVIVVTFLTFSALMYLVARQGALIRFRDHVRVPRAELDRHFAQNHSSITVLVPSYSEELVVIRSTLWSAALQEYPEMRVVLLIDDPPFPTDKTVAAKLDQARGIATDIMDALSEPRQRFADARMQFELETMDNAEPTIEAVRQLAYQYFWAADWLETMAEGERIEDHVDEFFADQVLRGLSEELALVGTALTAAADQGETPAIERMAELYRRLDWTFNAEITTFERKKYASLSHEANKAMNLNSYIGLMGDSYEEELTPNGLVLRPSVTGDFIVPDSDYLLTLDADSVLLRDYCLRLVYFLEQPENARVAVTQTPYSSFRGAGTRIERLAGATTDIQHLLHQGMSYYNAAFWVGANAVIRRESLVDIVEIENIGGFDIKRYVQDRTVIEDTESSVDLGTHGWTIVNYPERLSYSATPPDFGSLVVQRRRWANGGLLIMPKFVRQVRERRARGERVTFTEIALRTNYMTSIAWASFGLIFLLAYPYDSRLLSPVVVLAAVPYFLCMGFDLRRFGYRFTDIARIYGFNLILLPVNLAGVFKSIEQAITVKKIPFSRTPKVKDRTAAPLLYVVAPYVIVAFSVITLWRDVMAGNWGNAAFAGLNAFLALTAIIAYIGIWNSIVDIWIAMTGWLFVPVKPKTTTADDAADGDAPIDWRSVLYRGDTDGLGSTTIASAEPRNPASTSRKGA
;
A
#
# COMPACT_ATOMS: atom_id res chain seq x y z
N MET A 1 13.20 22.75 -18.23
CA MET A 1 11.74 23.00 -18.09
C MET A 1 11.26 23.04 -16.63
N SER A 2 11.66 22.11 -15.74
CA SER A 2 11.09 22.00 -14.39
C SER A 2 11.25 23.25 -13.50
N ARG A 3 12.45 23.84 -13.43
CA ARG A 3 12.68 25.07 -12.65
C ARG A 3 11.86 26.26 -13.18
N LEU A 4 11.77 26.38 -14.51
CA LEU A 4 11.00 27.44 -15.15
C LEU A 4 9.50 27.28 -14.88
N ALA A 5 8.97 26.05 -14.86
CA ALA A 5 7.58 25.78 -14.49
C ALA A 5 7.26 26.22 -13.06
N ILE A 6 8.16 25.93 -12.10
CA ILE A 6 8.03 26.35 -10.70
C ILE A 6 8.01 27.89 -10.60
N VAL A 7 8.99 28.56 -11.22
CA VAL A 7 9.07 30.02 -11.21
C VAL A 7 7.83 30.64 -11.86
N ALA A 8 7.39 30.11 -13.00
CA ALA A 8 6.20 30.59 -13.69
C ALA A 8 4.93 30.48 -12.81
N THR A 9 4.71 29.33 -12.16
CA THR A 9 3.57 29.14 -11.25
C THR A 9 3.58 30.13 -10.09
N VAL A 10 4.74 30.36 -9.46
CA VAL A 10 4.88 31.34 -8.35
C VAL A 10 4.63 32.77 -8.84
N VAL A 11 5.22 33.14 -9.98
CA VAL A 11 5.06 34.49 -10.56
C VAL A 11 3.61 34.74 -10.96
N PHE A 12 2.94 33.81 -11.66
CA PHE A 12 1.54 33.99 -12.02
C PHE A 12 0.62 34.03 -10.81
N TRP A 13 0.88 33.22 -9.78
CA TRP A 13 0.12 33.34 -8.53
C TRP A 13 0.32 34.70 -7.85
N ALA A 14 1.55 35.20 -7.77
CA ALA A 14 1.83 36.51 -7.19
C ALA A 14 1.16 37.64 -8.01
N ILE A 15 1.22 37.57 -9.34
CA ILE A 15 0.51 38.51 -10.23
C ILE A 15 -0.99 38.44 -9.96
N TYR A 16 -1.56 37.25 -9.82
CA TYR A 16 -2.99 37.10 -9.52
C TYR A 16 -3.36 37.75 -8.18
N VAL A 17 -2.62 37.46 -7.11
CA VAL A 17 -2.90 38.05 -5.78
C VAL A 17 -2.78 39.59 -5.83
N VAL A 18 -1.72 40.12 -6.44
CA VAL A 18 -1.49 41.57 -6.49
C VAL A 18 -2.46 42.28 -7.45
N TYR A 19 -2.57 41.80 -8.68
CA TYR A 19 -3.30 42.48 -9.74
C TYR A 19 -4.79 42.21 -9.73
N THR A 20 -5.22 41.01 -9.35
CA THR A 20 -6.64 40.65 -9.34
C THR A 20 -7.28 40.88 -7.99
N ILE A 21 -6.58 40.71 -6.88
CA ILE A 21 -7.20 40.80 -5.55
C ILE A 21 -6.94 42.15 -4.92
N LEU A 22 -5.68 42.53 -4.71
CA LEU A 22 -5.36 43.80 -4.05
C LEU A 22 -5.93 44.99 -4.84
N ARG A 23 -5.83 44.96 -6.17
CA ARG A 23 -6.43 45.99 -7.02
C ARG A 23 -7.95 46.06 -6.89
N GLN A 24 -8.66 44.94 -6.83
CA GLN A 24 -10.13 44.96 -6.66
C GLN A 24 -10.52 45.52 -5.28
N PHE A 25 -9.73 45.26 -4.24
CA PHE A 25 -9.93 45.86 -2.92
C PHE A 25 -9.63 47.37 -2.90
N ILE A 26 -8.62 47.83 -3.66
CA ILE A 26 -8.29 49.25 -3.80
C ILE A 26 -9.35 49.98 -4.64
N ASP A 27 -9.75 49.43 -5.78
CA ASP A 27 -10.63 50.08 -6.75
C ASP A 27 -12.11 50.10 -6.30
N ASN A 28 -12.58 49.07 -5.58
CA ASN A 28 -13.99 48.95 -5.17
C ASN A 28 -14.24 49.11 -3.65
N GLY A 29 -13.19 49.24 -2.83
CA GLY A 29 -13.27 49.31 -1.37
C GLY A 29 -13.83 48.05 -0.69
N THR A 30 -13.94 48.08 0.64
CA THR A 30 -14.52 46.98 1.47
C THR A 30 -16.03 47.13 1.68
N GLN A 31 -16.71 48.01 0.93
CA GLN A 31 -18.09 48.43 1.25
C GLN A 31 -19.14 47.33 1.08
N ASN A 32 -18.82 46.23 0.40
CA ASN A 32 -19.70 45.07 0.27
C ASN A 32 -19.10 43.83 0.95
N PHE A 33 -19.67 43.46 2.12
CA PHE A 33 -19.27 42.29 2.91
C PHE A 33 -19.29 41.00 2.09
N ARG A 34 -20.27 40.88 1.18
CA ARG A 34 -20.39 39.73 0.29
C ARG A 34 -19.19 39.61 -0.64
N PHE A 35 -18.84 40.66 -1.38
CA PHE A 35 -17.69 40.66 -2.28
C PHE A 35 -16.38 40.39 -1.55
N THR A 36 -16.20 40.98 -0.36
CA THR A 36 -15.00 40.75 0.47
C THR A 36 -14.88 39.28 0.86
N THR A 37 -15.97 38.66 1.32
CA THR A 37 -15.99 37.24 1.70
C THR A 37 -15.77 36.33 0.49
N GLU A 38 -16.37 36.65 -0.66
CA GLU A 38 -16.17 35.95 -1.92
C GLU A 38 -14.71 36.00 -2.35
N ALA A 39 -14.11 37.20 -2.39
CA ALA A 39 -12.71 37.39 -2.76
C ALA A 39 -11.76 36.62 -1.82
N VAL A 40 -11.95 36.71 -0.51
CA VAL A 40 -11.12 35.98 0.47
C VAL A 40 -11.23 34.47 0.28
N SER A 41 -12.45 33.93 0.18
CA SER A 41 -12.65 32.49 -0.02
C SER A 41 -12.04 32.01 -1.34
N TYR A 42 -12.18 32.79 -2.42
CA TYR A 42 -11.64 32.45 -3.73
C TYR A 42 -10.10 32.45 -3.72
N VAL A 43 -9.46 33.43 -3.08
CA VAL A 43 -8.00 33.44 -2.92
C VAL A 43 -7.49 32.27 -2.13
N ILE A 44 -8.18 31.90 -1.04
CA ILE A 44 -7.81 30.73 -0.24
C ILE A 44 -7.84 29.47 -1.12
N VAL A 45 -8.93 29.25 -1.85
CA VAL A 45 -9.08 28.09 -2.74
C VAL A 45 -8.00 28.08 -3.82
N VAL A 46 -7.82 29.18 -4.56
CA VAL A 46 -6.81 29.29 -5.63
C VAL A 46 -5.41 29.08 -5.07
N THR A 47 -5.11 29.61 -3.88
CA THR A 47 -3.79 29.47 -3.25
C THR A 47 -3.51 28.02 -2.87
N PHE A 48 -4.46 27.29 -2.27
CA PHE A 48 -4.27 25.87 -1.95
C PHE A 48 -4.14 24.99 -3.19
N LEU A 49 -4.93 25.24 -4.24
CA LEU A 49 -4.81 24.51 -5.51
C LEU A 49 -3.47 24.81 -6.20
N THR A 50 -3.05 26.07 -6.22
CA THR A 50 -1.73 26.48 -6.76
C THR A 50 -0.61 25.88 -5.93
N PHE A 51 -0.74 25.84 -4.61
CA PHE A 51 0.22 25.20 -3.72
C PHE A 51 0.38 23.71 -4.05
N SER A 52 -0.71 22.97 -4.26
CA SER A 52 -0.60 21.57 -4.70
C SER A 52 0.05 21.41 -6.08
N ALA A 53 -0.30 22.28 -7.03
CA ALA A 53 0.36 22.32 -8.34
C ALA A 53 1.86 22.59 -8.23
N LEU A 54 2.26 23.51 -7.35
CA LEU A 54 3.66 23.81 -7.05
C LEU A 54 4.36 22.61 -6.41
N MET A 55 3.73 21.93 -5.44
CA MET A 55 4.31 20.76 -4.78
C MET A 55 4.54 19.60 -5.74
N TYR A 56 3.64 19.39 -6.71
CA TYR A 56 3.86 18.47 -7.81
C TYR A 56 5.13 18.84 -8.60
N LEU A 57 5.27 20.10 -9.00
CA LEU A 57 6.41 20.57 -9.80
C LEU A 57 7.75 20.48 -9.03
N VAL A 58 7.72 20.77 -7.72
CA VAL A 58 8.88 20.64 -6.83
C VAL A 58 9.30 19.18 -6.69
N ALA A 59 8.36 18.28 -6.37
CA ALA A 59 8.63 16.84 -6.29
C ALA A 59 9.17 16.32 -7.64
N ARG A 60 8.52 16.68 -8.75
CA ARG A 60 8.99 16.36 -10.10
C ARG A 60 10.43 16.80 -10.34
N GLN A 61 10.82 18.01 -9.91
CA GLN A 61 12.21 18.45 -10.04
C GLN A 61 13.18 17.53 -9.27
N GLY A 62 12.85 17.19 -8.01
CA GLY A 62 13.67 16.28 -7.20
C GLY A 62 13.80 14.90 -7.84
N ALA A 63 12.71 14.38 -8.39
CA ALA A 63 12.68 13.09 -9.07
C ALA A 63 13.57 13.06 -10.30
N LEU A 64 13.51 14.11 -11.13
CA LEU A 64 14.35 14.21 -12.33
C LEU A 64 15.85 14.29 -12.02
N ILE A 65 16.21 14.92 -10.89
CA ILE A 65 17.59 14.95 -10.41
C ILE A 65 18.01 13.53 -10.00
N ARG A 66 17.21 12.85 -9.16
CA ARG A 66 17.48 11.46 -8.76
C ARG A 66 17.61 10.52 -9.96
N PHE A 67 16.71 10.61 -10.94
CA PHE A 67 16.77 9.75 -12.13
C PHE A 67 17.97 10.05 -13.03
N ARG A 68 18.45 11.29 -13.07
CA ARG A 68 19.67 11.65 -13.81
C ARG A 68 20.91 11.13 -13.09
N ASP A 69 20.92 11.20 -11.77
CA ASP A 69 22.09 10.88 -10.95
C ASP A 69 22.13 9.39 -10.55
N HIS A 70 21.02 8.64 -10.73
CA HIS A 70 20.95 7.22 -10.43
C HIS A 70 21.83 6.41 -11.38
N VAL A 71 22.71 5.60 -10.80
CA VAL A 71 23.50 4.61 -11.50
C VAL A 71 23.16 3.26 -10.89
N ARG A 72 22.71 2.31 -11.73
CA ARG A 72 22.44 0.95 -11.29
C ARG A 72 23.73 0.33 -10.76
N VAL A 73 23.70 -0.16 -9.52
CA VAL A 73 24.86 -0.83 -8.90
C VAL A 73 25.26 -2.03 -9.76
N PRO A 74 26.53 -2.12 -10.19
CA PRO A 74 27.03 -3.25 -10.96
C PRO A 74 26.87 -4.56 -10.18
N ARG A 75 26.57 -5.63 -10.90
CA ARG A 75 26.30 -6.94 -10.30
C ARG A 75 27.47 -7.46 -9.45
N ALA A 76 28.70 -7.31 -9.94
CA ALA A 76 29.90 -7.73 -9.23
C ALA A 76 30.09 -7.05 -7.86
N GLU A 77 29.58 -5.83 -7.68
CA GLU A 77 29.62 -5.15 -6.37
C GLU A 77 28.61 -5.76 -5.39
N LEU A 78 27.42 -6.16 -5.88
CA LEU A 78 26.44 -6.89 -5.08
C LEU A 78 27.01 -8.25 -4.66
N ASP A 79 27.54 -9.02 -5.62
CA ASP A 79 28.08 -10.35 -5.37
C ASP A 79 29.23 -10.29 -4.33
N ARG A 80 30.14 -9.31 -4.45
CA ARG A 80 31.25 -9.11 -3.48
C ARG A 80 30.76 -8.73 -2.09
N HIS A 81 29.75 -7.86 -2.01
CA HIS A 81 29.18 -7.43 -0.73
C HIS A 81 28.51 -8.58 0.01
N PHE A 82 27.65 -9.34 -0.67
CA PHE A 82 26.95 -10.47 -0.07
C PHE A 82 27.81 -11.71 0.12
N ALA A 83 28.98 -11.80 -0.51
CA ALA A 83 29.97 -12.85 -0.19
C ALA A 83 30.50 -12.76 1.26
N GLN A 84 30.39 -11.58 1.90
CA GLN A 84 30.87 -11.35 3.26
C GLN A 84 29.74 -11.04 4.25
N ASN A 85 28.64 -10.47 3.77
CA ASN A 85 27.49 -10.06 4.60
C ASN A 85 26.27 -10.92 4.28
N HIS A 86 25.87 -11.78 5.21
CA HIS A 86 24.72 -12.68 5.07
C HIS A 86 23.59 -12.28 6.03
N SER A 87 23.13 -11.03 5.96
CA SER A 87 21.96 -10.63 6.74
C SER A 87 20.72 -11.36 6.26
N SER A 88 19.87 -11.79 7.19
CA SER A 88 18.65 -12.56 6.88
C SER A 88 17.46 -11.66 6.58
N ILE A 89 16.54 -12.16 5.74
CA ILE A 89 15.30 -11.46 5.40
C ILE A 89 14.07 -12.35 5.56
N THR A 90 13.04 -11.83 6.21
CA THR A 90 11.70 -12.45 6.23
C THR A 90 10.71 -11.61 5.41
N VAL A 91 10.12 -12.21 4.38
CA VAL A 91 9.07 -11.66 3.55
C VAL A 91 7.71 -12.01 4.16
N LEU A 92 6.88 -11.00 4.43
CA LEU A 92 5.55 -11.14 5.01
C LEU A 92 4.49 -10.75 3.98
N VAL A 93 3.67 -11.73 3.59
CA VAL A 93 2.60 -11.58 2.60
C VAL A 93 1.24 -11.68 3.30
N PRO A 94 0.63 -10.57 3.76
CA PRO A 94 -0.72 -10.61 4.32
C PRO A 94 -1.77 -10.84 3.25
N SER A 95 -2.61 -11.86 3.47
CA SER A 95 -3.70 -12.26 2.57
C SER A 95 -5.04 -12.35 3.33
N TYR A 96 -6.13 -12.01 2.64
CA TYR A 96 -7.49 -12.28 3.12
C TYR A 96 -8.44 -12.55 1.97
N SER A 97 -8.92 -13.78 1.86
CA SER A 97 -9.88 -14.20 0.85
C SER A 97 -9.49 -13.84 -0.60
N GLU A 98 -8.19 -13.64 -0.83
CA GLU A 98 -7.61 -13.29 -2.12
C GLU A 98 -7.78 -14.43 -3.13
N GLU A 99 -7.65 -14.13 -4.41
CA GLU A 99 -7.63 -15.18 -5.45
C GLU A 99 -6.34 -16.00 -5.37
N LEU A 100 -6.48 -17.32 -5.53
CA LEU A 100 -5.37 -18.26 -5.32
C LEU A 100 -4.21 -18.01 -6.30
N VAL A 101 -4.53 -17.67 -7.55
CA VAL A 101 -3.53 -17.33 -8.57
C VAL A 101 -2.74 -16.07 -8.22
N VAL A 102 -3.39 -15.11 -7.57
CA VAL A 102 -2.79 -13.85 -7.13
C VAL A 102 -1.80 -14.10 -5.98
N ILE A 103 -2.22 -14.88 -4.96
CA ILE A 103 -1.34 -15.32 -3.88
C ILE A 103 -0.14 -16.10 -4.44
N ARG A 104 -0.39 -17.06 -5.34
CA ARG A 104 0.64 -17.91 -5.94
C ARG A 104 1.70 -17.08 -6.68
N SER A 105 1.28 -16.15 -7.52
CA SER A 105 2.20 -15.30 -8.30
C SER A 105 3.07 -14.42 -7.40
N THR A 106 2.47 -13.86 -6.36
CA THR A 106 3.18 -13.07 -5.34
C THR A 106 4.23 -13.91 -4.61
N LEU A 107 3.85 -15.10 -4.11
CA LEU A 107 4.76 -16.00 -3.40
C LEU A 107 5.91 -16.48 -4.29
N TRP A 108 5.64 -16.87 -5.54
CA TRP A 108 6.71 -17.24 -6.48
C TRP A 108 7.66 -16.08 -6.77
N SER A 109 7.13 -14.87 -6.99
CA SER A 109 7.97 -13.70 -7.25
C SER A 109 8.88 -13.32 -6.07
N ALA A 110 8.47 -13.64 -4.84
CA ALA A 110 9.27 -13.51 -3.64
C ALA A 110 10.26 -14.67 -3.50
N ALA A 111 9.82 -15.91 -3.70
CA ALA A 111 10.63 -17.11 -3.52
C ALA A 111 11.80 -17.20 -4.51
N LEU A 112 11.64 -16.63 -5.72
CA LEU A 112 12.69 -16.56 -6.75
C LEU A 112 13.59 -15.32 -6.62
N GLN A 113 13.47 -14.55 -5.54
CA GLN A 113 14.43 -13.49 -5.26
C GLN A 113 15.73 -14.13 -4.80
N GLU A 114 16.81 -13.85 -5.52
CA GLU A 114 18.15 -14.23 -5.10
C GLU A 114 18.49 -13.57 -3.76
N TYR A 115 18.72 -14.37 -2.72
CA TYR A 115 19.16 -13.87 -1.42
C TYR A 115 19.74 -15.00 -0.53
N PRO A 116 20.74 -14.74 0.33
CA PRO A 116 21.40 -15.80 1.10
C PRO A 116 20.48 -16.60 2.01
N GLU A 117 19.70 -15.91 2.84
CA GLU A 117 18.75 -16.51 3.79
C GLU A 117 17.41 -15.80 3.69
N MET A 118 16.46 -16.43 2.99
CA MET A 118 15.12 -15.89 2.77
C MET A 118 14.04 -16.82 3.29
N ARG A 119 13.17 -16.26 4.13
CA ARG A 119 11.89 -16.86 4.48
C ARG A 119 10.75 -16.06 3.89
N VAL A 120 9.76 -16.71 3.31
CA VAL A 120 8.51 -16.13 2.83
C VAL A 120 7.35 -16.69 3.64
N VAL A 121 6.54 -15.82 4.22
CA VAL A 121 5.45 -16.21 5.11
C VAL A 121 4.14 -15.65 4.57
N LEU A 122 3.24 -16.53 4.17
CA LEU A 122 1.87 -16.17 3.85
C LEU A 122 1.07 -16.00 5.15
N LEU A 123 0.71 -14.77 5.49
CA LEU A 123 -0.09 -14.45 6.66
C LEU A 123 -1.57 -14.49 6.29
N ILE A 124 -2.23 -15.61 6.54
CA ILE A 124 -3.64 -15.83 6.22
C ILE A 124 -4.51 -15.19 7.31
N ASP A 125 -5.31 -14.20 6.94
CA ASP A 125 -6.22 -13.47 7.83
C ASP A 125 -7.67 -13.99 7.76
N ASP A 126 -7.96 -15.01 6.96
CA ASP A 126 -9.29 -15.62 6.86
C ASP A 126 -9.74 -16.22 8.21
N PRO A 127 -11.05 -16.30 8.50
CA PRO A 127 -11.53 -17.07 9.64
C PRO A 127 -11.02 -18.52 9.55
N PRO A 128 -10.35 -19.06 10.58
CA PRO A 128 -9.62 -20.33 10.46
C PRO A 128 -10.54 -21.55 10.29
N PHE A 129 -11.79 -21.44 10.72
CA PHE A 129 -12.80 -22.50 10.70
C PHE A 129 -14.12 -21.98 10.07
N PRO A 130 -14.14 -21.69 8.75
CA PRO A 130 -15.34 -21.20 8.10
C PRO A 130 -16.41 -22.30 8.02
N THR A 131 -17.67 -21.92 8.22
CA THR A 131 -18.80 -22.86 8.17
C THR A 131 -19.28 -23.18 6.75
N ASP A 132 -19.01 -22.28 5.80
CA ASP A 132 -19.31 -22.49 4.39
C ASP A 132 -18.26 -23.41 3.75
N LYS A 133 -18.72 -24.51 3.14
CA LYS A 133 -17.86 -25.52 2.50
C LYS A 133 -17.02 -24.95 1.35
N THR A 134 -17.55 -23.97 0.62
CA THR A 134 -16.83 -23.35 -0.51
C THR A 134 -15.69 -22.47 -0.01
N VAL A 135 -15.94 -21.70 1.05
CA VAL A 135 -14.93 -20.86 1.72
C VAL A 135 -13.88 -21.75 2.39
N ALA A 136 -14.28 -22.84 3.05
CA ALA A 136 -13.37 -23.82 3.63
C ALA A 136 -12.45 -24.44 2.57
N ALA A 137 -12.99 -24.87 1.43
CA ALA A 137 -12.20 -25.43 0.33
C ALA A 137 -11.21 -24.41 -0.26
N LYS A 138 -11.61 -23.14 -0.42
CA LYS A 138 -10.70 -22.08 -0.88
C LYS A 138 -9.58 -21.82 0.14
N LEU A 139 -9.90 -21.81 1.43
CA LEU A 139 -8.92 -21.63 2.50
C LEU A 139 -7.92 -22.79 2.57
N ASP A 140 -8.39 -24.02 2.44
CA ASP A 140 -7.51 -25.19 2.42
C ASP A 140 -6.57 -25.19 1.21
N GLN A 141 -7.05 -24.75 0.04
CA GLN A 141 -6.19 -24.53 -1.12
C GLN A 141 -5.16 -23.42 -0.84
N ALA A 142 -5.56 -22.30 -0.24
CA ALA A 142 -4.63 -21.22 0.11
C ALA A 142 -3.53 -21.67 1.09
N ARG A 143 -3.86 -22.54 2.06
CA ARG A 143 -2.88 -23.18 2.96
C ARG A 143 -1.89 -24.08 2.21
N GLY A 144 -2.35 -24.76 1.16
CA GLY A 144 -1.55 -25.67 0.33
C GLY A 144 -0.54 -24.98 -0.58
N ILE A 145 -0.77 -23.73 -0.99
CA ILE A 145 0.11 -23.02 -1.95
C ILE A 145 1.57 -23.00 -1.50
N ALA A 146 1.84 -22.74 -0.21
CA ALA A 146 3.21 -22.72 0.29
C ALA A 146 3.91 -24.07 0.11
N THR A 147 3.21 -25.16 0.42
CA THR A 147 3.71 -26.53 0.24
C THR A 147 3.93 -26.84 -1.23
N ASP A 148 2.98 -26.50 -2.11
CA ASP A 148 3.11 -26.74 -3.55
C ASP A 148 4.35 -26.05 -4.15
N ILE A 149 4.65 -24.83 -3.70
CA ILE A 149 5.85 -24.10 -4.15
C ILE A 149 7.12 -24.75 -3.57
N MET A 150 7.11 -25.15 -2.29
CA MET A 150 8.25 -25.84 -1.67
C MET A 150 8.56 -27.18 -2.35
N ASP A 151 7.53 -27.93 -2.72
CA ASP A 151 7.66 -29.19 -3.46
C ASP A 151 8.25 -28.95 -4.85
N ALA A 152 7.78 -27.91 -5.56
CA ALA A 152 8.33 -27.52 -6.87
C ALA A 152 9.79 -27.03 -6.78
N LEU A 153 10.17 -26.34 -5.69
CA LEU A 153 11.53 -25.88 -5.45
C LEU A 153 12.48 -26.99 -4.97
N SER A 154 11.98 -28.16 -4.57
CA SER A 154 12.82 -29.22 -3.99
C SER A 154 13.95 -29.69 -4.92
N GLU A 155 13.64 -29.92 -6.19
CA GLU A 155 14.61 -30.33 -7.22
C GLU A 155 15.68 -29.26 -7.48
N PRO A 156 15.34 -28.01 -7.88
CA PRO A 156 16.36 -26.99 -8.11
C PRO A 156 17.17 -26.70 -6.84
N ARG A 157 16.53 -26.66 -5.67
CA ARG A 157 17.20 -26.43 -4.38
C ARG A 157 18.27 -27.49 -4.12
N GLN A 158 17.91 -28.78 -4.18
CA GLN A 158 18.87 -29.86 -3.95
C GLN A 158 19.98 -29.83 -4.99
N ARG A 159 19.62 -29.67 -6.27
CA ARG A 159 20.57 -29.65 -7.38
C ARG A 159 21.64 -28.56 -7.21
N PHE A 160 21.25 -27.33 -6.91
CA PHE A 160 22.19 -26.22 -6.83
C PHE A 160 22.98 -26.22 -5.52
N ALA A 161 22.41 -26.70 -4.42
CA ALA A 161 23.15 -26.95 -3.18
C ALA A 161 24.24 -28.01 -3.39
N ASP A 162 23.92 -29.13 -4.03
CA ASP A 162 24.87 -30.21 -4.34
C ASP A 162 25.96 -29.72 -5.30
N ALA A 163 25.58 -28.99 -6.36
CA ALA A 163 26.52 -28.46 -7.33
C ALA A 163 27.48 -27.43 -6.72
N ARG A 164 27.00 -26.58 -5.81
CA ARG A 164 27.84 -25.64 -5.05
C ARG A 164 28.79 -26.39 -4.12
N MET A 165 28.28 -27.35 -3.35
CA MET A 165 29.10 -28.15 -2.43
C MET A 165 30.19 -28.93 -3.19
N GLN A 166 29.85 -29.53 -4.34
CA GLN A 166 30.82 -30.24 -5.17
C GLN A 166 31.92 -29.30 -5.65
N PHE A 167 31.57 -28.13 -6.18
CA PHE A 167 32.55 -27.14 -6.61
C PHE A 167 33.45 -26.66 -5.46
N GLU A 168 32.86 -26.39 -4.29
CA GLU A 168 33.62 -25.99 -3.08
C GLU A 168 34.61 -27.09 -2.66
N LEU A 169 34.20 -28.37 -2.69
CA LEU A 169 35.07 -29.51 -2.40
C LEU A 169 36.22 -29.67 -3.41
N GLU A 170 35.94 -29.53 -4.70
CA GLU A 170 36.94 -29.63 -5.78
C GLU A 170 37.98 -28.50 -5.74
N THR A 171 37.62 -27.35 -5.15
CA THR A 171 38.46 -26.14 -5.11
C THR A 171 39.10 -25.86 -3.75
N MET A 172 38.90 -26.71 -2.72
CA MET A 172 39.41 -26.50 -1.36
C MET A 172 40.93 -26.28 -1.27
N ASP A 173 41.71 -26.92 -2.14
CA ASP A 173 43.18 -26.83 -2.15
C ASP A 173 43.72 -25.72 -3.09
N ASN A 174 42.88 -24.74 -3.47
CA ASN A 174 43.17 -23.73 -4.49
C ASN A 174 43.61 -24.35 -5.83
N ALA A 175 43.00 -25.48 -6.19
CA ALA A 175 43.23 -26.10 -7.50
C ALA A 175 42.84 -25.13 -8.61
N GLU A 176 43.68 -24.98 -9.64
CA GLU A 176 43.40 -24.09 -10.77
C GLU A 176 42.06 -24.46 -11.43
N PRO A 177 41.21 -23.47 -11.76
CA PRO A 177 39.92 -23.74 -12.37
C PRO A 177 40.14 -24.40 -13.74
N THR A 178 39.41 -25.49 -13.99
CA THR A 178 39.49 -26.22 -15.26
C THR A 178 38.42 -25.74 -16.24
N ILE A 179 38.70 -25.88 -17.55
CA ILE A 179 37.70 -25.60 -18.59
C ILE A 179 36.45 -26.48 -18.42
N GLU A 180 36.63 -27.70 -17.93
CA GLU A 180 35.51 -28.60 -17.63
C GLU A 180 34.65 -28.04 -16.49
N ALA A 181 35.26 -27.52 -15.41
CA ALA A 181 34.50 -26.88 -14.33
C ALA A 181 33.69 -25.67 -14.82
N VAL A 182 34.22 -24.88 -15.76
CA VAL A 182 33.47 -23.77 -16.39
C VAL A 182 32.29 -24.29 -17.21
N ARG A 183 32.46 -25.39 -17.95
CA ARG A 183 31.38 -26.03 -18.71
C ARG A 183 30.31 -26.62 -17.81
N GLN A 184 30.70 -27.23 -16.68
CA GLN A 184 29.76 -27.74 -15.69
C GLN A 184 28.94 -26.59 -15.06
N LEU A 185 29.57 -25.47 -14.71
CA LEU A 185 28.86 -24.29 -14.25
C LEU A 185 27.90 -23.74 -15.32
N ALA A 186 28.34 -23.63 -16.58
CA ALA A 186 27.48 -23.21 -17.69
C ALA A 186 26.25 -24.12 -17.84
N TYR A 187 26.44 -25.44 -17.71
CA TYR A 187 25.36 -26.42 -17.74
C TYR A 187 24.34 -26.21 -16.62
N GLN A 188 24.78 -25.87 -15.40
CA GLN A 188 23.85 -25.55 -14.31
C GLN A 188 23.00 -24.31 -14.62
N TYR A 189 23.58 -23.28 -15.22
CA TYR A 189 22.85 -22.08 -15.64
C TYR A 189 21.83 -22.37 -16.74
N PHE A 190 22.19 -23.19 -17.75
CA PHE A 190 21.23 -23.58 -18.78
C PHE A 190 20.09 -24.43 -18.23
N TRP A 191 20.39 -25.34 -17.30
CA TRP A 191 19.34 -26.13 -16.64
C TRP A 191 18.38 -25.24 -15.86
N ALA A 192 18.90 -24.26 -15.09
CA ALA A 192 18.06 -23.31 -14.35
C ALA A 192 17.15 -22.49 -15.28
N ALA A 193 17.70 -22.05 -16.42
CA ALA A 193 16.94 -21.31 -17.41
C ALA A 193 15.84 -22.16 -18.06
N ASP A 194 16.15 -23.38 -18.46
CA ASP A 194 15.19 -24.32 -19.06
C ASP A 194 14.06 -24.69 -18.10
N TRP A 195 14.37 -24.87 -16.80
CA TRP A 195 13.38 -25.11 -15.76
C TRP A 195 12.39 -23.94 -15.63
N LEU A 196 12.91 -22.69 -15.62
CA LEU A 196 12.08 -21.48 -15.55
C LEU A 196 11.27 -21.25 -16.83
N GLU A 197 11.84 -21.54 -18.01
CA GLU A 197 11.12 -21.45 -19.27
C GLU A 197 9.97 -22.45 -19.33
N THR A 198 10.22 -23.70 -18.93
CA THR A 198 9.19 -24.75 -18.84
C THR A 198 8.07 -24.35 -17.88
N MET A 199 8.43 -23.75 -16.73
CA MET A 199 7.45 -23.20 -15.80
C MET A 199 6.62 -22.09 -16.46
N ALA A 200 7.26 -21.15 -17.16
CA ALA A 200 6.58 -20.05 -17.85
C ALA A 200 5.65 -20.54 -18.98
N GLU A 201 6.05 -21.56 -19.75
CA GLU A 201 5.22 -22.19 -20.78
C GLU A 201 4.00 -22.91 -20.19
N GLY A 202 4.12 -23.42 -18.96
CA GLY A 202 3.03 -24.05 -18.21
C GLY A 202 2.05 -23.08 -17.56
N GLU A 203 2.35 -21.77 -17.51
CA GLU A 203 1.47 -20.79 -16.90
C GLU A 203 0.20 -20.57 -17.73
N ARG A 204 -0.94 -20.50 -17.03
CA ARG A 204 -2.22 -20.15 -17.64
C ARG A 204 -2.38 -18.64 -17.64
N ILE A 205 -2.31 -18.03 -18.82
CA ILE A 205 -2.49 -16.58 -18.99
C ILE A 205 -3.98 -16.27 -19.18
N GLU A 206 -4.62 -15.68 -18.17
CA GLU A 206 -6.00 -15.18 -18.28
C GLU A 206 -6.05 -13.66 -18.45
N ASP A 207 -5.14 -12.95 -17.80
CA ASP A 207 -5.05 -11.49 -17.88
C ASP A 207 -3.60 -10.96 -17.97
N HIS A 208 -3.51 -9.64 -17.99
CA HIS A 208 -2.26 -8.90 -18.12
C HIS A 208 -1.29 -9.03 -16.91
N VAL A 209 -1.80 -9.44 -15.74
CA VAL A 209 -0.97 -9.71 -14.56
C VAL A 209 -0.31 -11.07 -14.69
N ASP A 210 -1.04 -12.08 -15.17
CA ASP A 210 -0.50 -13.41 -15.46
C ASP A 210 0.57 -13.33 -16.56
N GLU A 211 0.31 -12.56 -17.63
CA GLU A 211 1.28 -12.29 -18.70
C GLU A 211 2.54 -11.62 -18.14
N PHE A 212 2.37 -10.63 -17.27
CA PHE A 212 3.51 -9.96 -16.63
C PHE A 212 4.32 -10.91 -15.75
N PHE A 213 3.67 -11.77 -14.98
CA PHE A 213 4.35 -12.77 -14.14
C PHE A 213 5.17 -13.74 -15.00
N ALA A 214 4.54 -14.36 -16.01
CA ALA A 214 5.22 -15.30 -16.90
C ALA A 214 6.41 -14.64 -17.63
N ASP A 215 6.22 -13.45 -18.21
CA ASP A 215 7.25 -12.81 -19.04
C ASP A 215 8.32 -12.09 -18.21
N GLN A 216 7.95 -11.32 -17.19
CA GLN A 216 8.90 -10.44 -16.49
C GLN A 216 9.55 -11.11 -15.27
N VAL A 217 8.89 -12.09 -14.65
CA VAL A 217 9.44 -12.84 -13.51
C VAL A 217 10.13 -14.10 -14.00
N LEU A 218 9.41 -15.00 -14.67
CA LEU A 218 9.91 -16.33 -15.02
C LEU A 218 10.84 -16.29 -16.25
N ARG A 219 10.31 -15.94 -17.44
CA ARG A 219 11.10 -15.85 -18.67
C ARG A 219 12.22 -14.85 -18.56
N GLY A 220 11.91 -13.72 -17.90
CA GLY A 220 12.92 -12.79 -17.48
C GLY A 220 14.07 -13.55 -16.81
N LEU A 221 13.85 -14.14 -15.64
CA LEU A 221 14.89 -14.84 -14.88
C LEU A 221 15.63 -15.88 -15.73
N SER A 222 14.90 -16.67 -16.51
CA SER A 222 15.44 -17.61 -17.49
C SER A 222 16.46 -16.97 -18.44
N GLU A 223 16.10 -15.88 -19.12
CA GLU A 223 16.96 -15.20 -20.09
C GLU A 223 18.28 -14.69 -19.49
N GLU A 224 18.26 -14.15 -18.27
CA GLU A 224 19.51 -13.70 -17.62
C GLU A 224 20.40 -14.87 -17.22
N LEU A 225 19.81 -15.98 -16.74
CA LEU A 225 20.57 -17.18 -16.39
C LEU A 225 21.16 -17.82 -17.66
N ALA A 226 20.38 -17.93 -18.73
CA ALA A 226 20.84 -18.43 -20.03
C ALA A 226 21.97 -17.56 -20.61
N LEU A 227 21.89 -16.23 -20.45
CA LEU A 227 22.95 -15.31 -20.88
C LEU A 227 24.26 -15.56 -20.13
N VAL A 228 24.20 -15.82 -18.82
CA VAL A 228 25.38 -16.19 -18.03
C VAL A 228 25.94 -17.54 -18.48
N GLY A 229 25.09 -18.54 -18.71
CA GLY A 229 25.50 -19.83 -19.28
C GLY A 229 26.24 -19.66 -20.62
N THR A 230 25.70 -18.83 -21.51
CA THR A 230 26.30 -18.51 -22.82
C THR A 230 27.67 -17.84 -22.66
N ALA A 231 27.81 -16.90 -21.73
CA ALA A 231 29.08 -16.23 -21.47
C ALA A 231 30.15 -17.20 -20.93
N LEU A 232 29.75 -18.14 -20.05
CA LEU A 232 30.64 -19.17 -19.51
C LEU A 232 31.08 -20.16 -20.60
N THR A 233 30.16 -20.59 -21.47
CA THR A 233 30.50 -21.43 -22.63
C THR A 233 31.49 -20.71 -23.55
N ALA A 234 31.26 -19.42 -23.82
CA ALA A 234 32.17 -18.64 -24.65
C ALA A 234 33.58 -18.51 -24.05
N ALA A 235 33.69 -18.35 -22.72
CA ALA A 235 34.98 -18.36 -22.03
C ALA A 235 35.68 -19.72 -22.16
N ALA A 236 34.95 -20.81 -21.89
CA ALA A 236 35.48 -22.17 -22.01
C ALA A 236 35.97 -22.50 -23.42
N ASP A 237 35.24 -22.07 -24.46
CA ASP A 237 35.60 -22.31 -25.86
C ASP A 237 36.81 -21.47 -26.33
N GLN A 238 37.06 -20.35 -25.67
CA GLN A 238 38.27 -19.54 -25.84
C GLN A 238 39.47 -20.07 -25.05
N GLY A 239 39.29 -21.11 -24.24
CA GLY A 239 40.32 -21.63 -23.34
C GLY A 239 40.57 -20.72 -22.13
N GLU A 240 39.62 -19.84 -21.80
CA GLU A 240 39.68 -18.94 -20.66
C GLU A 240 38.85 -19.48 -19.48
N THR A 241 39.32 -19.26 -18.26
CA THR A 241 38.62 -19.63 -17.04
C THR A 241 38.39 -18.39 -16.17
N PRO A 242 37.15 -18.14 -15.70
CA PRO A 242 36.92 -17.17 -14.64
C PRO A 242 37.70 -17.57 -13.38
N ALA A 243 38.04 -16.58 -12.56
CA ALA A 243 38.64 -16.84 -11.25
C ALA A 243 37.73 -17.73 -10.38
N ILE A 244 38.33 -18.53 -9.49
CA ILE A 244 37.60 -19.47 -8.60
C ILE A 244 36.56 -18.72 -7.77
N GLU A 245 36.91 -17.55 -7.25
CA GLU A 245 36.00 -16.71 -6.46
C GLU A 245 34.79 -16.30 -7.28
N ARG A 246 35.00 -15.97 -8.56
CA ARG A 246 33.90 -15.61 -9.46
C ARG A 246 33.00 -16.80 -9.76
N MET A 247 33.58 -17.99 -9.94
CA MET A 247 32.79 -19.22 -10.10
C MET A 247 31.99 -19.54 -8.84
N ALA A 248 32.57 -19.36 -7.65
CA ALA A 248 31.90 -19.54 -6.37
C ALA A 248 30.69 -18.59 -6.22
N GLU A 249 30.85 -17.30 -6.57
CA GLU A 249 29.75 -16.33 -6.61
C GLU A 249 28.61 -16.78 -7.53
N LEU A 250 28.94 -17.35 -8.69
CA LEU A 250 27.96 -17.83 -9.66
C LEU A 250 27.23 -19.10 -9.20
N TYR A 251 27.89 -20.00 -8.46
CA TYR A 251 27.20 -21.12 -7.81
C TYR A 251 26.30 -20.65 -6.67
N ARG A 252 26.75 -19.71 -5.82
CA ARG A 252 25.92 -19.11 -4.77
C ARG A 252 24.68 -18.45 -5.33
N ARG A 253 24.80 -17.73 -6.45
CA ARG A 253 23.64 -17.13 -7.13
C ARG A 253 22.55 -18.15 -7.43
N LEU A 254 22.92 -19.31 -7.99
CA LEU A 254 21.95 -20.37 -8.30
C LEU A 254 21.33 -20.91 -7.01
N ASP A 255 22.14 -21.26 -6.01
CA ASP A 255 21.65 -21.72 -4.70
C ASP A 255 20.67 -20.72 -4.07
N TRP A 256 21.09 -19.46 -3.92
CA TRP A 256 20.32 -18.37 -3.32
C TRP A 256 19.04 -18.00 -4.07
N THR A 257 18.94 -18.30 -5.36
CA THR A 257 17.73 -18.03 -6.16
C THR A 257 16.62 -19.07 -5.89
N PHE A 258 16.99 -20.30 -5.52
CA PHE A 258 16.05 -21.42 -5.40
C PHE A 258 15.96 -22.01 -3.99
N ASN A 259 16.59 -21.39 -2.99
CA ASN A 259 16.68 -21.91 -1.61
C ASN A 259 15.72 -21.23 -0.60
N ALA A 260 14.74 -20.43 -1.07
CA ALA A 260 13.78 -19.78 -0.18
C ALA A 260 12.95 -20.80 0.64
N GLU A 261 12.67 -20.48 1.90
CA GLU A 261 11.74 -21.24 2.75
C GLU A 261 10.38 -20.58 2.76
N ILE A 262 9.30 -21.33 2.51
CA ILE A 262 7.96 -20.77 2.41
C ILE A 262 7.05 -21.44 3.44
N THR A 263 6.38 -20.63 4.26
CA THR A 263 5.47 -21.09 5.31
C THR A 263 4.15 -20.32 5.31
N THR A 264 3.16 -20.83 6.03
CA THR A 264 1.89 -20.15 6.26
C THR A 264 1.70 -19.86 7.75
N PHE A 265 1.01 -18.78 8.07
CA PHE A 265 0.69 -18.41 9.45
C PHE A 265 -0.73 -17.84 9.55
N GLU A 266 -1.49 -18.29 10.55
CA GLU A 266 -2.87 -17.89 10.80
C GLU A 266 -3.02 -17.37 12.22
N ARG A 267 -2.81 -16.07 12.45
CA ARG A 267 -2.88 -15.48 13.79
C ARG A 267 -4.21 -15.76 14.51
N LYS A 268 -5.31 -15.85 13.76
CA LYS A 268 -6.69 -16.02 14.30
C LYS A 268 -6.94 -17.42 14.87
N LYS A 269 -6.00 -18.36 14.69
CA LYS A 269 -6.02 -19.63 15.43
C LYS A 269 -5.68 -19.46 16.90
N TYR A 270 -4.93 -18.41 17.25
CA TYR A 270 -4.38 -18.21 18.58
C TYR A 270 -5.10 -17.09 19.33
N ALA A 271 -5.65 -17.39 20.50
CA ALA A 271 -6.32 -16.44 21.37
C ALA A 271 -5.35 -15.46 22.05
N SER A 272 -4.05 -15.78 22.10
CA SER A 272 -3.00 -14.89 22.63
C SER A 272 -2.55 -13.79 21.67
N LEU A 273 -3.03 -13.80 20.42
CA LEU A 273 -2.72 -12.80 19.40
C LEU A 273 -3.92 -11.91 19.13
N SER A 274 -3.72 -10.77 18.47
CA SER A 274 -4.84 -9.90 18.09
C SER A 274 -5.74 -10.58 17.07
N HIS A 275 -7.06 -10.34 17.17
CA HIS A 275 -8.09 -10.77 16.22
C HIS A 275 -8.66 -9.60 15.39
N GLU A 276 -8.17 -8.37 15.60
CA GLU A 276 -8.68 -7.18 14.88
C GLU A 276 -8.53 -7.34 13.37
N ALA A 277 -9.60 -7.15 12.60
CA ALA A 277 -9.63 -7.41 11.16
C ALA A 277 -8.93 -6.31 10.32
N ASN A 278 -7.64 -6.07 10.54
CA ASN A 278 -6.82 -5.16 9.76
C ASN A 278 -5.46 -5.78 9.38
N LYS A 279 -4.82 -5.24 8.34
CA LYS A 279 -3.55 -5.74 7.80
C LYS A 279 -2.38 -5.52 8.78
N ALA A 280 -2.34 -4.36 9.44
CA ALA A 280 -1.32 -4.01 10.41
C ALA A 280 -1.21 -5.04 11.54
N MET A 281 -2.34 -5.49 12.10
CA MET A 281 -2.36 -6.49 13.16
C MET A 281 -1.96 -7.88 12.68
N ASN A 282 -2.16 -8.20 11.40
CA ASN A 282 -1.63 -9.44 10.84
C ASN A 282 -0.09 -9.44 10.82
N LEU A 283 0.50 -8.35 10.35
CA LEU A 283 1.95 -8.13 10.36
C LEU A 283 2.49 -8.10 11.80
N ASN A 284 1.88 -7.28 12.66
CA ASN A 284 2.31 -7.10 14.06
C ASN A 284 2.30 -8.41 14.85
N SER A 285 1.29 -9.26 14.66
CA SER A 285 1.22 -10.57 15.32
C SER A 285 2.41 -11.45 14.95
N TYR A 286 2.80 -11.51 13.67
CA TYR A 286 3.95 -12.33 13.26
C TYR A 286 5.28 -11.71 13.72
N ILE A 287 5.47 -10.41 13.51
CA ILE A 287 6.69 -9.69 13.94
C ILE A 287 6.87 -9.78 15.46
N GLY A 288 5.77 -9.79 16.21
CA GLY A 288 5.77 -9.92 17.66
C GLY A 288 6.29 -11.27 18.17
N LEU A 289 6.21 -12.31 17.34
CA LEU A 289 6.68 -13.66 17.63
C LEU A 289 8.15 -13.89 17.24
N MET A 290 8.70 -13.09 16.33
CA MET A 290 10.04 -13.30 15.80
C MET A 290 11.15 -13.21 16.85
N GLY A 291 12.05 -14.18 16.81
CA GLY A 291 13.19 -14.33 17.71
C GLY A 291 12.93 -15.24 18.92
N ASP A 292 11.71 -15.79 19.03
CA ASP A 292 11.27 -16.55 20.19
C ASP A 292 10.71 -17.94 19.79
N SER A 293 10.63 -18.83 20.78
CA SER A 293 10.01 -20.15 20.70
C SER A 293 8.77 -20.22 21.57
N TYR A 294 7.75 -20.96 21.11
CA TYR A 294 6.44 -21.01 21.74
C TYR A 294 5.93 -22.44 21.87
N GLU A 295 5.20 -22.69 22.95
CA GLU A 295 4.41 -23.91 23.15
C GLU A 295 2.94 -23.60 22.87
N GLU A 296 2.30 -24.49 22.11
CA GLU A 296 0.86 -24.41 21.87
C GLU A 296 0.10 -25.03 23.04
N GLU A 297 -0.63 -24.19 23.80
CA GLU A 297 -1.45 -24.65 24.92
C GLU A 297 -2.93 -24.46 24.59
N LEU A 298 -3.74 -25.52 24.75
CA LEU A 298 -5.18 -25.41 24.61
C LEU A 298 -5.82 -24.89 25.91
N THR A 299 -6.34 -23.67 25.86
CA THR A 299 -7.05 -23.04 26.99
C THR A 299 -8.58 -23.05 26.76
N PRO A 300 -9.40 -22.74 27.77
CA PRO A 300 -10.84 -22.55 27.62
C PRO A 300 -11.24 -21.51 26.57
N ASN A 301 -10.38 -20.50 26.35
CA ASN A 301 -10.63 -19.42 25.38
C ASN A 301 -10.07 -19.72 23.99
N GLY A 302 -9.52 -20.92 23.79
CA GLY A 302 -8.88 -21.35 22.54
C GLY A 302 -7.39 -21.68 22.71
N LEU A 303 -6.76 -22.00 21.59
CA LEU A 303 -5.33 -22.27 21.50
C LEU A 303 -4.54 -20.99 21.79
N VAL A 304 -3.47 -21.06 22.58
CA VAL A 304 -2.59 -19.91 22.84
C VAL A 304 -1.14 -20.29 22.58
N LEU A 305 -0.35 -19.31 22.13
CA LEU A 305 1.10 -19.41 22.06
C LEU A 305 1.69 -18.85 23.36
N ARG A 306 2.37 -19.71 24.13
CA ARG A 306 3.12 -19.29 25.32
C ARG A 306 4.61 -19.30 25.04
N PRO A 307 5.35 -18.23 25.38
CA PRO A 307 6.80 -18.23 25.29
C PRO A 307 7.38 -19.42 26.07
N SER A 308 8.19 -20.23 25.41
CA SER A 308 8.82 -21.43 25.99
C SER A 308 10.18 -21.65 25.35
N VAL A 309 11.22 -21.83 26.17
CA VAL A 309 12.60 -22.08 25.69
C VAL A 309 12.69 -23.40 24.91
N THR A 310 11.81 -24.35 25.18
CA THR A 310 11.75 -25.66 24.53
C THR A 310 10.51 -25.83 23.65
N GLY A 311 9.86 -24.72 23.27
CA GLY A 311 8.65 -24.75 22.45
C GLY A 311 8.94 -25.20 21.02
N ASP A 312 8.03 -26.03 20.47
CA ASP A 312 8.15 -26.57 19.11
C ASP A 312 7.78 -25.53 18.02
N PHE A 313 7.02 -24.48 18.37
CA PHE A 313 6.66 -23.41 17.45
C PHE A 313 7.73 -22.31 17.49
N ILE A 314 8.67 -22.37 16.55
CA ILE A 314 9.82 -21.45 16.47
C ILE A 314 9.57 -20.42 15.38
N VAL A 315 9.72 -19.13 15.72
CA VAL A 315 9.71 -18.05 14.73
C VAL A 315 11.09 -17.40 14.72
N PRO A 316 11.98 -17.76 13.79
CA PRO A 316 13.33 -17.21 13.78
C PRO A 316 13.36 -15.70 13.56
N ASP A 317 14.40 -15.05 14.10
CA ASP A 317 14.60 -13.62 13.90
C ASP A 317 15.13 -13.31 12.48
N SER A 318 15.05 -12.05 12.06
CA SER A 318 15.68 -11.56 10.82
C SER A 318 16.13 -10.11 10.93
N ASP A 319 17.24 -9.77 10.27
CA ASP A 319 17.76 -8.40 10.25
C ASP A 319 16.85 -7.45 9.47
N TYR A 320 16.26 -7.97 8.39
CA TYR A 320 15.35 -7.25 7.51
C TYR A 320 14.00 -7.94 7.38
N LEU A 321 12.98 -7.11 7.17
CA LEU A 321 11.61 -7.53 6.88
C LEU A 321 11.18 -6.95 5.54
N LEU A 322 10.63 -7.78 4.66
CA LEU A 322 9.96 -7.32 3.46
C LEU A 322 8.45 -7.49 3.63
N THR A 323 7.72 -6.41 3.83
CA THR A 323 6.26 -6.47 3.69
C THR A 323 5.92 -6.48 2.21
N LEU A 324 5.16 -7.48 1.74
CA LEU A 324 4.75 -7.68 0.34
C LEU A 324 3.22 -7.82 0.23
N ASP A 325 2.55 -6.95 -0.52
CA ASP A 325 1.10 -7.03 -0.73
C ASP A 325 0.74 -8.29 -1.54
N ALA A 326 -0.38 -8.95 -1.20
CA ALA A 326 -0.77 -10.23 -1.82
C ALA A 326 -1.03 -10.13 -3.34
N ASP A 327 -1.23 -8.93 -3.88
CA ASP A 327 -1.43 -8.63 -5.29
C ASP A 327 -0.24 -7.90 -5.94
N SER A 328 0.94 -8.04 -5.34
CA SER A 328 2.16 -7.41 -5.80
C SER A 328 3.20 -8.43 -6.24
N VAL A 329 3.80 -8.17 -7.39
CA VAL A 329 4.83 -9.00 -8.00
C VAL A 329 6.16 -8.26 -7.96
N LEU A 330 7.20 -8.94 -7.49
CA LEU A 330 8.56 -8.42 -7.46
C LEU A 330 9.32 -8.82 -8.73
N LEU A 331 10.11 -7.89 -9.25
CA LEU A 331 11.14 -8.22 -10.22
C LEU A 331 12.39 -8.70 -9.48
N ARG A 332 13.20 -9.50 -10.16
CA ARG A 332 14.54 -9.93 -9.74
C ARG A 332 15.44 -8.80 -9.25
N ASP A 333 16.43 -9.19 -8.44
CA ASP A 333 17.34 -8.31 -7.69
C ASP A 333 16.67 -7.37 -6.66
N TYR A 334 15.35 -7.47 -6.42
CA TYR A 334 14.64 -6.55 -5.50
C TYR A 334 15.27 -6.56 -4.11
N CYS A 335 15.37 -7.75 -3.51
CA CYS A 335 15.90 -7.91 -2.15
C CYS A 335 17.38 -7.50 -2.08
N LEU A 336 18.24 -8.02 -2.96
CA LEU A 336 19.67 -7.70 -2.96
C LEU A 336 19.93 -6.20 -3.09
N ARG A 337 19.26 -5.51 -4.03
CA ARG A 337 19.53 -4.09 -4.29
C ARG A 337 19.09 -3.22 -3.13
N LEU A 338 17.95 -3.52 -2.54
CA LEU A 338 17.40 -2.74 -1.45
C LEU A 338 18.17 -2.98 -0.15
N VAL A 339 18.52 -4.23 0.16
CA VAL A 339 19.36 -4.53 1.33
C VAL A 339 20.76 -3.95 1.15
N TYR A 340 21.41 -4.16 -0.01
CA TYR A 340 22.70 -3.53 -0.31
C TYR A 340 22.65 -2.02 -0.09
N PHE A 341 21.60 -1.35 -0.56
CA PHE A 341 21.40 0.08 -0.32
C PHE A 341 21.34 0.41 1.18
N LEU A 342 20.55 -0.34 1.96
CA LEU A 342 20.44 -0.14 3.42
C LEU A 342 21.76 -0.40 4.14
N GLU A 343 22.60 -1.30 3.65
CA GLU A 343 23.87 -1.69 4.29
C GLU A 343 25.02 -0.74 3.96
N GLN A 344 24.84 0.20 3.05
CA GLN A 344 25.84 1.24 2.83
C GLN A 344 25.98 2.13 4.08
N PRO A 345 27.21 2.48 4.50
CA PRO A 345 27.44 3.26 5.73
C PRO A 345 26.65 4.57 5.81
N GLU A 346 26.48 5.27 4.69
CA GLU A 346 25.69 6.51 4.60
C GLU A 346 24.18 6.30 4.81
N ASN A 347 23.69 5.07 4.65
CA ASN A 347 22.29 4.70 4.77
C ASN A 347 21.99 3.96 6.09
N ALA A 348 22.92 3.96 7.05
CA ALA A 348 22.72 3.37 8.38
C ALA A 348 21.51 3.94 9.13
N ARG A 349 21.04 5.15 8.80
CA ARG A 349 19.81 5.78 9.34
C ARG A 349 18.61 5.74 8.40
N VAL A 350 18.64 4.87 7.39
CA VAL A 350 17.45 4.54 6.58
C VAL A 350 16.77 3.35 7.22
N ALA A 351 15.53 3.54 7.66
CA ALA A 351 14.69 2.49 8.24
C ALA A 351 13.99 1.67 7.17
N VAL A 352 13.47 2.34 6.15
CA VAL A 352 12.66 1.73 5.10
C VAL A 352 13.20 2.15 3.75
N THR A 353 13.45 1.16 2.90
CA THR A 353 13.65 1.38 1.46
C THR A 353 12.58 0.63 0.68
N GLN A 354 12.01 1.28 -0.32
CA GLN A 354 10.91 0.73 -1.10
C GLN A 354 11.04 1.12 -2.56
N THR A 355 10.49 0.33 -3.48
CA THR A 355 10.14 0.87 -4.80
C THR A 355 8.66 1.20 -4.77
N PRO A 356 8.24 2.48 -4.89
CA PRO A 356 6.83 2.80 -4.99
C PRO A 356 6.18 1.95 -6.09
N TYR A 357 5.11 1.25 -5.71
CA TYR A 357 4.44 0.29 -6.58
C TYR A 357 4.09 0.92 -7.92
N SER A 358 4.38 0.18 -8.99
CA SER A 358 4.03 0.55 -10.37
C SER A 358 2.83 -0.25 -10.85
N SER A 359 2.09 0.27 -11.83
CA SER A 359 0.97 -0.49 -12.40
C SER A 359 1.42 -1.51 -13.44
N PHE A 360 0.76 -2.66 -13.48
CA PHE A 360 0.88 -3.60 -14.59
C PHE A 360 0.45 -2.93 -15.91
N ARG A 361 1.15 -3.26 -17.00
CA ARG A 361 0.81 -2.78 -18.35
C ARG A 361 -0.24 -3.69 -18.97
N GLY A 362 -0.99 -3.21 -19.95
CA GLY A 362 -1.94 -4.04 -20.70
C GLY A 362 -3.34 -4.19 -20.09
N ALA A 363 -3.62 -3.56 -18.94
CA ALA A 363 -4.93 -3.57 -18.29
C ALA A 363 -6.12 -3.45 -19.26
N GLY A 364 -7.10 -4.34 -19.14
CA GLY A 364 -8.20 -4.49 -20.09
C GLY A 364 -9.22 -3.36 -20.04
N THR A 365 -9.52 -2.84 -18.85
CA THR A 365 -10.55 -1.81 -18.68
C THR A 365 -9.97 -0.39 -18.79
N ARG A 366 -10.82 0.57 -19.17
CA ARG A 366 -10.41 1.99 -19.28
C ARG A 366 -10.11 2.61 -17.92
N ILE A 367 -10.83 2.18 -16.89
CA ILE A 367 -10.69 2.72 -15.53
C ILE A 367 -9.39 2.24 -14.89
N GLU A 368 -9.04 0.96 -15.08
CA GLU A 368 -7.81 0.37 -14.59
C GLU A 368 -6.58 1.03 -15.22
N ARG A 369 -6.56 1.19 -16.55
CA ARG A 369 -5.46 1.91 -17.23
C ARG A 369 -5.27 3.34 -16.71
N LEU A 370 -6.36 4.03 -16.37
CA LEU A 370 -6.27 5.39 -15.82
C LEU A 370 -5.84 5.38 -14.36
N ALA A 371 -6.32 4.42 -13.56
CA ALA A 371 -5.84 4.21 -12.20
C ALA A 371 -4.33 3.95 -12.20
N GLY A 372 -3.85 3.07 -13.08
CA GLY A 372 -2.43 2.81 -13.31
C GLY A 372 -1.65 4.06 -13.73
N ALA A 373 -2.19 4.90 -14.62
CA ALA A 373 -1.56 6.17 -14.97
C ALA A 373 -1.37 7.09 -13.76
N THR A 374 -2.34 7.16 -12.85
CA THR A 374 -2.20 7.95 -11.62
C THR A 374 -1.19 7.35 -10.64
N THR A 375 -1.12 6.02 -10.55
CA THR A 375 -0.13 5.27 -9.75
C THR A 375 1.29 5.52 -10.24
N ASP A 376 1.52 5.42 -11.55
CA ASP A 376 2.83 5.67 -12.16
C ASP A 376 3.30 7.13 -11.97
N ILE A 377 2.36 8.09 -11.94
CA ILE A 377 2.66 9.47 -11.57
C ILE A 377 3.01 9.59 -10.08
N GLN A 378 2.35 8.84 -9.19
CA GLN A 378 2.74 8.81 -7.77
C GLN A 378 4.17 8.29 -7.59
N HIS A 379 4.59 7.27 -8.35
CA HIS A 379 5.97 6.80 -8.33
C HIS A 379 6.97 7.95 -8.58
N LEU A 380 6.73 8.79 -9.59
CA LEU A 380 7.54 10.00 -9.85
C LEU A 380 7.57 10.93 -8.63
N LEU A 381 6.42 11.19 -8.02
CA LEU A 381 6.33 12.09 -6.87
C LEU A 381 7.08 11.54 -5.66
N HIS A 382 7.00 10.24 -5.39
CA HIS A 382 7.72 9.59 -4.29
C HIS A 382 9.23 9.67 -4.45
N GLN A 383 9.76 9.53 -5.67
CA GLN A 383 11.18 9.81 -5.96
C GLN A 383 11.54 11.25 -5.60
N GLY A 384 10.69 12.20 -6.00
CA GLY A 384 10.82 13.60 -5.62
C GLY A 384 10.84 13.83 -4.12
N MET A 385 9.94 13.17 -3.41
CA MET A 385 9.84 13.27 -1.96
C MET A 385 11.11 12.72 -1.28
N SER A 386 11.69 11.62 -1.75
CA SER A 386 12.97 11.12 -1.22
C SER A 386 14.12 12.12 -1.39
N TYR A 387 14.17 12.84 -2.51
CA TYR A 387 15.19 13.88 -2.71
C TYR A 387 15.13 15.00 -1.64
N TYR A 388 13.93 15.35 -1.19
CA TYR A 388 13.71 16.40 -0.19
C TYR A 388 13.50 15.86 1.23
N ASN A 389 13.93 14.63 1.53
CA ASN A 389 13.72 13.97 2.83
C ASN A 389 12.25 13.94 3.30
N ALA A 390 11.33 13.93 2.33
CA ALA A 390 9.90 14.05 2.55
C ALA A 390 9.16 12.71 2.37
N ALA A 391 9.85 11.60 2.09
CA ALA A 391 9.22 10.33 1.76
C ALA A 391 8.38 9.77 2.92
N PHE A 392 7.37 8.99 2.55
CA PHE A 392 6.56 8.14 3.41
C PHE A 392 6.73 6.69 2.96
N TRP A 393 6.57 5.77 3.91
CA TRP A 393 6.30 4.36 3.64
C TRP A 393 4.86 4.26 3.08
N VAL A 394 4.70 3.65 1.90
CA VAL A 394 3.44 3.70 1.12
C VAL A 394 2.84 2.34 0.77
N GLY A 395 3.02 1.35 1.63
CA GLY A 395 2.33 0.08 1.53
C GLY A 395 3.26 -1.10 1.74
N ALA A 396 2.79 -2.31 1.44
CA ALA A 396 3.61 -3.49 1.65
C ALA A 396 4.44 -3.80 0.42
N ASN A 397 5.36 -2.92 0.01
CA ASN A 397 6.37 -3.25 -1.00
C ASN A 397 7.69 -2.60 -0.59
N ALA A 398 8.16 -2.96 0.61
CA ALA A 398 9.23 -2.24 1.29
C ALA A 398 10.11 -3.17 2.13
N VAL A 399 11.42 -3.03 1.99
CA VAL A 399 12.41 -3.64 2.89
C VAL A 399 12.62 -2.71 4.07
N ILE A 400 12.42 -3.25 5.25
CA ILE A 400 12.40 -2.55 6.53
C ILE A 400 13.50 -3.14 7.40
N ARG A 401 14.32 -2.29 7.98
CA ARG A 401 15.30 -2.68 8.98
C ARG A 401 14.58 -3.01 10.28
N ARG A 402 14.78 -4.22 10.83
CA ARG A 402 14.03 -4.67 12.00
C ARG A 402 14.23 -3.76 13.22
N GLU A 403 15.45 -3.30 13.47
CA GLU A 403 15.74 -2.38 14.60
C GLU A 403 14.88 -1.11 14.56
N SER A 404 14.54 -0.62 13.37
CA SER A 404 13.74 0.59 13.23
C SER A 404 12.27 0.39 13.63
N LEU A 405 11.75 -0.84 13.50
CA LEU A 405 10.42 -1.19 13.99
C LEU A 405 10.44 -1.36 15.51
N VAL A 406 11.50 -1.95 16.06
CA VAL A 406 11.68 -2.10 17.51
C VAL A 406 11.70 -0.73 18.20
N ASP A 407 12.33 0.28 17.59
CA ASP A 407 12.35 1.66 18.11
C ASP A 407 10.96 2.31 18.24
N ILE A 408 9.96 1.84 17.48
CA ILE A 408 8.62 2.45 17.43
C ILE A 408 7.52 1.53 17.97
N VAL A 409 7.88 0.39 18.58
CA VAL A 409 6.91 -0.59 19.06
C VAL A 409 6.09 -0.03 20.23
N GLU A 410 4.77 -0.21 20.16
CA GLU A 410 3.86 0.03 21.27
C GLU A 410 3.34 -1.31 21.81
N ILE A 411 3.21 -1.44 23.13
CA ILE A 411 2.71 -2.66 23.78
C ILE A 411 1.42 -2.33 24.51
N GLU A 412 0.36 -3.09 24.24
CA GLU A 412 -0.90 -3.01 24.97
C GLU A 412 -1.28 -4.39 25.51
N ASN A 413 -1.73 -4.45 26.76
CA ASN A 413 -2.23 -5.68 27.35
C ASN A 413 -3.72 -5.86 27.02
N ILE A 414 -4.05 -6.88 26.24
CA ILE A 414 -5.43 -7.22 25.85
C ILE A 414 -5.72 -8.65 26.29
N GLY A 415 -6.71 -8.82 27.17
CA GLY A 415 -7.14 -10.15 27.62
C GLY A 415 -6.05 -10.93 28.39
N GLY A 416 -5.11 -10.22 29.03
CA GLY A 416 -3.99 -10.83 29.76
C GLY A 416 -2.78 -11.16 28.89
N PHE A 417 -2.79 -10.80 27.61
CA PHE A 417 -1.67 -10.99 26.68
C PHE A 417 -1.11 -9.65 26.21
N ASP A 418 0.22 -9.58 26.10
CA ASP A 418 0.91 -8.40 25.57
C ASP A 418 0.86 -8.41 24.05
N ILE A 419 0.11 -7.47 23.48
CA ILE A 419 -0.02 -7.27 22.04
C ILE A 419 0.95 -6.18 21.61
N LYS A 420 1.99 -6.59 20.86
CA LYS A 420 2.99 -5.67 20.27
C LYS A 420 2.44 -5.05 18.99
N ARG A 421 2.62 -3.74 18.80
CA ARG A 421 2.25 -2.99 17.59
C ARG A 421 3.46 -2.25 17.04
N TYR A 422 3.98 -2.75 15.92
CA TYR A 422 5.09 -2.14 15.19
C TYR A 422 4.58 -1.19 14.09
N VAL A 423 3.51 -1.60 13.41
CA VAL A 423 2.79 -0.84 12.40
C VAL A 423 1.52 -0.27 13.02
N GLN A 424 1.40 1.06 13.01
CA GLN A 424 0.35 1.81 13.72
C GLN A 424 -1.02 1.63 13.07
N ASP A 425 -2.02 1.14 13.79
CA ASP A 425 -3.31 0.76 13.19
C ASP A 425 -4.46 1.73 13.50
N ARG A 426 -4.16 2.90 14.07
CA ARG A 426 -5.14 3.94 14.43
C ARG A 426 -5.80 4.57 13.21
N THR A 427 -5.05 4.75 12.13
CA THR A 427 -5.53 5.28 10.86
C THR A 427 -5.60 4.17 9.80
N VAL A 428 -6.39 4.39 8.75
CA VAL A 428 -6.51 3.41 7.64
C VAL A 428 -5.37 3.50 6.61
N ILE A 429 -4.34 4.30 6.91
CA ILE A 429 -3.09 4.50 6.18
C ILE A 429 -1.92 4.34 7.17
N GLU A 430 -1.88 3.16 7.78
CA GLU A 430 -1.01 2.76 8.89
C GLU A 430 0.49 2.98 8.64
N ASP A 431 0.90 2.76 7.40
CA ASP A 431 2.24 2.89 6.84
C ASP A 431 2.69 4.35 6.81
N THR A 432 1.80 5.25 6.37
CA THR A 432 2.04 6.69 6.36
C THR A 432 2.15 7.23 7.79
N GLU A 433 1.36 6.71 8.73
CA GLU A 433 1.44 7.10 10.15
C GLU A 433 2.75 6.62 10.79
N SER A 434 3.12 5.35 10.58
CA SER A 434 4.35 4.74 11.11
C SER A 434 5.61 5.48 10.62
N SER A 435 5.56 6.06 9.42
CA SER A 435 6.63 6.93 8.89
C SER A 435 6.93 8.16 9.77
N VAL A 436 5.92 8.68 10.47
CA VAL A 436 6.09 9.81 11.41
C VAL A 436 6.72 9.33 12.71
N ASP A 437 6.46 8.11 13.16
CA ASP A 437 7.14 7.55 14.34
C ASP A 437 8.61 7.28 14.06
N LEU A 438 8.91 6.68 12.91
CA LEU A 438 10.27 6.45 12.45
C LEU A 438 11.09 7.76 12.45
N GLY A 439 10.56 8.83 11.83
CA GLY A 439 11.26 10.11 11.80
C GLY A 439 11.34 10.81 13.17
N THR A 440 10.49 10.45 14.15
CA THR A 440 10.62 10.94 15.53
C THR A 440 11.89 10.36 16.18
N HIS A 441 12.24 9.13 15.83
CA HIS A 441 13.46 8.42 16.24
C HIS A 441 14.64 8.65 15.28
N GLY A 442 14.58 9.67 14.42
CA GLY A 442 15.69 10.05 13.54
C GLY A 442 15.94 9.07 12.39
N TRP A 443 14.99 8.19 12.08
CA TRP A 443 15.03 7.36 10.89
C TRP A 443 14.55 8.10 9.64
N THR A 444 15.10 7.73 8.50
CA THR A 444 14.70 8.24 7.18
C THR A 444 14.11 7.11 6.32
N ILE A 445 13.36 7.51 5.30
CA ILE A 445 12.71 6.60 4.35
C ILE A 445 13.15 6.97 2.95
N VAL A 446 13.50 5.97 2.14
CA VAL A 446 14.00 6.18 0.78
C VAL A 446 13.19 5.36 -0.22
N ASN A 447 12.85 6.00 -1.34
CA ASN A 447 12.32 5.33 -2.52
C ASN A 447 13.49 4.98 -3.43
N TYR A 448 13.77 3.69 -3.59
CA TYR A 448 14.80 3.21 -4.51
C TYR A 448 14.42 3.61 -5.95
N PRO A 449 15.34 4.17 -6.77
CA PRO A 449 14.96 4.77 -8.05
C PRO A 449 14.43 3.81 -9.13
N GLU A 450 14.80 2.54 -9.06
CA GLU A 450 14.37 1.52 -10.02
C GLU A 450 12.94 1.05 -9.74
N ARG A 451 12.22 0.61 -10.79
CA ARG A 451 10.88 0.03 -10.68
C ARG A 451 11.00 -1.48 -10.59
N LEU A 452 10.95 -2.01 -9.38
CA LEU A 452 11.16 -3.44 -9.11
C LEU A 452 9.95 -4.11 -8.43
N SER A 453 8.86 -3.38 -8.22
CA SER A 453 7.60 -3.92 -7.67
C SER A 453 6.40 -3.35 -8.42
N TYR A 454 5.47 -4.26 -8.77
CA TYR A 454 4.27 -3.96 -9.53
C TYR A 454 3.04 -4.50 -8.80
N SER A 455 1.95 -3.74 -8.80
CA SER A 455 0.73 -4.08 -8.05
C SER A 455 -0.51 -3.88 -8.88
N ALA A 456 -1.54 -4.68 -8.58
CA ALA A 456 -2.82 -4.60 -9.26
C ALA A 456 -3.53 -3.27 -8.98
N THR A 457 -4.13 -2.70 -10.02
CA THR A 457 -4.96 -1.49 -9.90
C THR A 457 -6.44 -1.84 -9.97
N PRO A 458 -7.34 -1.05 -9.38
CA PRO A 458 -8.76 -1.39 -9.37
C PRO A 458 -9.34 -1.59 -10.79
N PRO A 459 -9.90 -2.76 -11.12
CA PRO A 459 -10.40 -3.06 -12.46
C PRO A 459 -11.75 -2.39 -12.77
N ASP A 460 -12.48 -1.94 -11.73
CA ASP A 460 -13.84 -1.40 -11.82
C ASP A 460 -14.07 -0.20 -10.87
N PHE A 461 -15.21 0.48 -11.04
CA PHE A 461 -15.53 1.69 -10.27
C PHE A 461 -15.83 1.41 -8.80
N GLY A 462 -16.47 0.28 -8.46
CA GLY A 462 -16.79 -0.08 -7.08
C GLY A 462 -15.53 -0.34 -6.25
N SER A 463 -14.60 -1.15 -6.78
CA SER A 463 -13.30 -1.40 -6.13
C SER A 463 -12.48 -0.11 -5.99
N LEU A 464 -12.51 0.76 -7.01
CA LEU A 464 -11.86 2.08 -6.97
C LEU A 464 -12.46 2.99 -5.88
N VAL A 465 -13.79 3.04 -5.74
CA VAL A 465 -14.48 3.84 -4.72
C VAL A 465 -13.98 3.46 -3.32
N VAL A 466 -13.88 2.16 -3.04
CA VAL A 466 -13.38 1.68 -1.73
C VAL A 466 -11.94 2.10 -1.50
N GLN A 467 -11.06 1.90 -2.49
CA GLN A 467 -9.64 2.27 -2.40
C GLN A 467 -9.43 3.76 -2.16
N ARG A 468 -10.08 4.62 -2.97
CA ARG A 468 -9.87 6.07 -2.92
C ARG A 468 -10.51 6.71 -1.70
N ARG A 469 -11.64 6.18 -1.21
CA ARG A 469 -12.23 6.60 0.06
C ARG A 469 -11.30 6.34 1.23
N ARG A 470 -10.60 5.18 1.23
CA ARG A 470 -9.59 4.86 2.24
C ARG A 470 -8.44 5.88 2.21
N TRP A 471 -7.88 6.17 1.05
CA TRP A 471 -6.76 7.13 0.94
C TRP A 471 -7.17 8.56 1.32
N ALA A 472 -8.43 8.94 1.09
CA ALA A 472 -8.96 10.23 1.53
C ALA A 472 -9.23 10.29 3.04
N ASN A 473 -9.28 9.15 3.72
CA ASN A 473 -9.48 9.04 5.17
C ASN A 473 -8.14 8.77 5.87
N GLY A 474 -7.57 9.74 6.58
CA GLY A 474 -6.40 9.49 7.43
C GLY A 474 -5.34 10.57 7.40
N GLY A 475 -5.05 11.18 6.25
CA GLY A 475 -3.97 12.18 6.16
C GLY A 475 -4.17 13.37 7.12
N LEU A 476 -5.41 13.83 7.32
CA LEU A 476 -5.72 14.86 8.31
C LEU A 476 -5.48 14.41 9.76
N LEU A 477 -5.65 13.12 10.07
CA LEU A 477 -5.43 12.55 11.41
C LEU A 477 -3.95 12.43 11.78
N ILE A 478 -3.06 12.41 10.78
CA ILE A 478 -1.61 12.30 10.95
C ILE A 478 -0.98 13.69 11.15
N MET A 479 -1.59 14.76 10.62
CA MET A 479 -1.06 16.12 10.67
C MET A 479 -0.62 16.61 12.07
N PRO A 480 -1.40 16.43 13.15
CA PRO A 480 -0.97 16.86 14.49
C PRO A 480 0.32 16.16 14.95
N LYS A 481 0.43 14.86 14.65
CA LYS A 481 1.59 14.03 14.95
C LYS A 481 2.82 14.50 14.18
N PHE A 482 2.65 14.83 12.89
CA PHE A 482 3.73 15.39 12.07
C PHE A 482 4.20 16.76 12.58
N VAL A 483 3.28 17.66 12.98
CA VAL A 483 3.66 18.96 13.56
C VAL A 483 4.47 18.78 14.85
N ARG A 484 4.11 17.81 15.70
CA ARG A 484 4.86 17.46 16.90
C ARG A 484 6.27 16.96 16.55
N GLN A 485 6.38 16.01 15.62
CA GLN A 485 7.68 15.52 15.14
C GLN A 485 8.58 16.66 14.66
N VAL A 486 8.06 17.60 13.85
CA VAL A 486 8.84 18.75 13.35
C VAL A 486 9.34 19.63 14.50
N ARG A 487 8.53 19.86 15.54
CA ARG A 487 8.93 20.64 16.72
C ARG A 487 10.03 19.93 17.51
N GLU A 488 9.88 18.63 17.74
CA GLU A 488 10.85 17.81 18.48
C GLU A 488 12.19 17.73 17.74
N ARG A 489 12.18 17.46 16.43
CA ARG A 489 13.39 17.46 15.59
C ARG A 489 14.11 18.80 15.63
N ARG A 490 13.38 19.91 15.50
CA ARG A 490 13.96 21.26 15.63
C ARG A 490 14.52 21.53 17.03
N ALA A 491 13.86 21.04 18.08
CA ALA A 491 14.35 21.17 19.45
C ALA A 491 15.65 20.39 19.69
N ARG A 492 15.84 19.26 18.98
CA ARG A 492 17.11 18.50 18.95
C ARG A 492 18.19 19.10 18.05
N GLY A 493 17.94 20.25 17.42
CA GLY A 493 18.88 20.90 16.50
C GLY A 493 18.93 20.27 15.10
N GLU A 494 18.02 19.35 14.78
CA GLU A 494 17.95 18.75 13.45
C GLU A 494 17.40 19.74 12.42
N ARG A 495 17.96 19.71 11.21
CA ARG A 495 17.52 20.57 10.11
C ARG A 495 16.29 19.97 9.43
N VAL A 496 15.13 20.59 9.63
CA VAL A 496 13.89 20.29 8.89
C VAL A 496 13.61 21.39 7.88
N THR A 497 13.69 21.09 6.58
CA THR A 497 13.55 22.10 5.53
C THR A 497 12.09 22.51 5.32
N PHE A 498 11.85 23.73 4.81
CA PHE A 498 10.51 24.15 4.42
C PHE A 498 9.92 23.25 3.34
N THR A 499 10.73 22.82 2.37
CA THR A 499 10.28 21.93 1.28
C THR A 499 9.84 20.56 1.80
N GLU A 500 10.55 20.00 2.79
CA GLU A 500 10.14 18.76 3.46
C GLU A 500 8.75 18.91 4.09
N ILE A 501 8.53 19.98 4.86
CA ILE A 501 7.26 20.27 5.52
C ILE A 501 6.15 20.48 4.50
N ALA A 502 6.42 21.26 3.45
CA ALA A 502 5.44 21.59 2.42
C ALA A 502 5.01 20.36 1.62
N LEU A 503 5.95 19.51 1.19
CA LEU A 503 5.66 18.27 0.47
C LEU A 503 4.88 17.27 1.32
N ARG A 504 5.30 17.04 2.58
CA ARG A 504 4.61 16.12 3.49
C ARG A 504 3.21 16.61 3.85
N THR A 505 3.05 17.91 4.08
CA THR A 505 1.74 18.52 4.34
C THR A 505 0.84 18.34 3.13
N ASN A 506 1.31 18.69 1.92
CA ASN A 506 0.55 18.51 0.70
C ASN A 506 0.11 17.05 0.51
N TYR A 507 1.02 16.08 0.68
CA TYR A 507 0.70 14.65 0.56
C TYR A 507 -0.46 14.23 1.47
N MET A 508 -0.46 14.67 2.73
CA MET A 508 -1.49 14.28 3.71
C MET A 508 -2.81 15.04 3.55
N THR A 509 -2.81 16.26 3.00
CA THR A 509 -3.97 17.16 3.12
C THR A 509 -4.52 17.66 1.80
N SER A 510 -3.85 17.42 0.67
CA SER A 510 -4.28 17.93 -0.63
C SER A 510 -5.62 17.38 -1.10
N ILE A 511 -5.95 16.13 -0.75
CA ILE A 511 -7.25 15.55 -1.09
C ILE A 511 -8.39 16.38 -0.45
N ALA A 512 -8.20 16.84 0.79
CA ALA A 512 -9.21 17.62 1.51
C ALA A 512 -9.44 18.98 0.86
N TRP A 513 -8.41 19.82 0.74
CA TRP A 513 -8.61 21.17 0.19
C TRP A 513 -8.88 21.15 -1.32
N ALA A 514 -8.39 20.16 -2.07
CA ALA A 514 -8.73 20.06 -3.49
C ALA A 514 -10.20 19.69 -3.68
N SER A 515 -10.74 18.80 -2.84
CA SER A 515 -12.16 18.42 -2.87
C SER A 515 -13.05 19.59 -2.47
N PHE A 516 -12.77 20.25 -1.34
CA PHE A 516 -13.53 21.44 -0.93
C PHE A 516 -13.39 22.58 -1.93
N GLY A 517 -12.16 22.86 -2.38
CA GLY A 517 -11.88 23.88 -3.39
C GLY A 517 -12.65 23.64 -4.68
N LEU A 518 -12.71 22.39 -5.16
CA LEU A 518 -13.47 22.05 -6.36
C LEU A 518 -14.97 22.20 -6.16
N ILE A 519 -15.53 21.84 -4.99
CA ILE A 519 -16.94 22.15 -4.69
C ILE A 519 -17.18 23.65 -4.71
N PHE A 520 -16.33 24.45 -4.07
CA PHE A 520 -16.50 25.90 -4.07
C PHE A 520 -16.46 26.45 -5.50
N LEU A 521 -15.51 26.01 -6.33
CA LEU A 521 -15.43 26.43 -7.74
C LEU A 521 -16.61 25.94 -8.60
N LEU A 522 -17.20 24.79 -8.28
CA LEU A 522 -18.37 24.26 -8.99
C LEU A 522 -19.64 24.96 -8.52
N ALA A 523 -19.94 24.91 -7.23
CA ALA A 523 -21.23 25.25 -6.65
C ALA A 523 -21.42 26.73 -6.33
N TYR A 524 -20.34 27.45 -6.01
CA TYR A 524 -20.42 28.84 -5.61
C TYR A 524 -20.35 29.76 -6.84
N PRO A 525 -21.36 30.61 -7.10
CA PRO A 525 -21.36 31.52 -8.24
C PRO A 525 -20.47 32.73 -7.94
N TYR A 526 -19.15 32.53 -8.02
CA TYR A 526 -18.17 33.59 -7.83
C TYR A 526 -18.36 34.72 -8.83
N ASP A 527 -18.12 35.94 -8.35
CA ASP A 527 -18.08 37.13 -9.19
C ASP A 527 -17.06 36.96 -10.33
N SER A 528 -17.50 37.24 -11.56
CA SER A 528 -16.69 37.05 -12.76
C SER A 528 -15.42 37.90 -12.76
N ARG A 529 -15.36 38.97 -11.97
CA ARG A 529 -14.16 39.81 -11.78
C ARG A 529 -13.03 39.09 -11.05
N LEU A 530 -13.33 38.04 -10.28
CA LEU A 530 -12.33 37.23 -9.58
C LEU A 530 -11.67 36.21 -10.52
N LEU A 531 -12.34 35.84 -11.60
CA LEU A 531 -11.84 34.93 -12.63
C LEU A 531 -10.88 35.65 -13.57
N SER A 532 -9.60 35.64 -13.19
CA SER A 532 -8.52 36.16 -14.00
C SER A 532 -7.89 35.05 -14.86
N PRO A 533 -7.60 35.29 -16.14
CA PRO A 533 -6.80 34.37 -16.97
C PRO A 533 -5.45 34.00 -16.32
N VAL A 534 -4.94 34.85 -15.42
CA VAL A 534 -3.71 34.61 -14.68
C VAL A 534 -3.81 33.36 -13.77
N VAL A 535 -4.99 33.06 -13.21
CA VAL A 535 -5.20 31.82 -12.43
C VAL A 535 -4.98 30.58 -13.29
N VAL A 536 -5.49 30.61 -14.53
CA VAL A 536 -5.28 29.53 -15.50
C VAL A 536 -3.80 29.42 -15.84
N LEU A 537 -3.12 30.54 -16.09
CA LEU A 537 -1.69 30.58 -16.36
C LEU A 537 -0.84 30.03 -15.21
N ALA A 538 -1.27 30.18 -13.95
CA ALA A 538 -0.60 29.57 -12.80
C ALA A 538 -0.69 28.03 -12.80
N ALA A 539 -1.79 27.46 -13.32
CA ALA A 539 -2.03 26.02 -13.40
C ALA A 539 -1.46 25.36 -14.67
N VAL A 540 -1.29 26.10 -15.78
CA VAL A 540 -0.78 25.57 -17.05
C VAL A 540 0.55 24.81 -16.90
N PRO A 541 1.58 25.32 -16.19
CA PRO A 541 2.85 24.61 -16.02
C PRO A 541 2.70 23.22 -15.41
N TYR A 542 1.78 23.07 -14.45
CA TYR A 542 1.46 21.79 -13.82
C TYR A 542 0.88 20.79 -14.83
N PHE A 543 -0.17 21.18 -15.56
CA PHE A 543 -0.81 20.30 -16.55
C PHE A 543 0.12 19.95 -17.71
N LEU A 544 0.96 20.88 -18.18
CA LEU A 544 1.95 20.61 -19.22
C LEU A 544 2.98 19.58 -18.73
N CYS A 545 3.55 19.79 -17.54
CA CYS A 545 4.53 18.86 -16.97
C CYS A 545 3.91 17.47 -16.76
N MET A 546 2.71 17.40 -16.19
CA MET A 546 1.99 16.13 -16.02
C MET A 546 1.73 15.42 -17.34
N GLY A 547 1.35 16.14 -18.39
CA GLY A 547 1.17 15.56 -19.73
C GLY A 547 2.47 14.98 -20.31
N PHE A 548 3.62 15.64 -20.09
CA PHE A 548 4.92 15.10 -20.51
C PHE A 548 5.34 13.88 -19.68
N ASP A 549 5.05 13.89 -18.37
CA ASP A 549 5.37 12.77 -17.48
C ASP A 549 4.51 11.54 -17.82
N LEU A 550 3.23 11.74 -18.13
CA LEU A 550 2.35 10.68 -18.65
C LEU A 550 2.93 10.06 -19.94
N ARG A 551 3.38 10.87 -20.89
CA ARG A 551 4.06 10.36 -22.10
C ARG A 551 5.33 9.58 -21.78
N ARG A 552 6.14 10.05 -20.83
CA ARG A 552 7.36 9.36 -20.40
C ARG A 552 7.05 7.96 -19.85
N PHE A 553 5.91 7.80 -19.18
CA PHE A 553 5.44 6.51 -18.67
C PHE A 553 4.55 5.75 -19.65
N GLY A 554 4.58 6.06 -20.96
CA GLY A 554 3.85 5.29 -21.98
C GLY A 554 2.35 5.58 -22.07
N TYR A 555 1.84 6.59 -21.37
CA TYR A 555 0.44 7.05 -21.47
C TYR A 555 0.31 8.20 -22.49
N ARG A 556 -0.92 8.65 -22.76
CA ARG A 556 -1.14 9.76 -23.69
C ARG A 556 -1.03 11.08 -22.94
N PHE A 557 -0.44 12.09 -23.58
CA PHE A 557 -0.44 13.47 -23.04
C PHE A 557 -1.86 13.97 -22.73
N THR A 558 -2.83 13.61 -23.57
CA THR A 558 -4.24 13.99 -23.41
C THR A 558 -4.92 13.34 -22.21
N ASP A 559 -4.28 12.36 -21.55
CA ASP A 559 -4.83 11.72 -20.36
C ASP A 559 -4.95 12.69 -19.19
N ILE A 560 -4.31 13.88 -19.23
CA ILE A 560 -4.56 14.96 -18.27
C ILE A 560 -6.05 15.34 -18.15
N ALA A 561 -6.78 15.36 -19.28
CA ALA A 561 -8.21 15.70 -19.28
C ALA A 561 -9.05 14.55 -18.72
N ARG A 562 -8.61 13.31 -18.97
CA ARG A 562 -9.23 12.09 -18.43
C ARG A 562 -9.05 12.01 -16.92
N ILE A 563 -7.85 12.30 -16.41
CA ILE A 563 -7.56 12.39 -14.98
C ILE A 563 -8.41 13.49 -14.32
N TYR A 564 -8.60 14.62 -14.98
CA TYR A 564 -9.48 15.68 -14.46
C TYR A 564 -10.94 15.20 -14.34
N GLY A 565 -11.50 14.59 -15.40
CA GLY A 565 -12.85 14.00 -15.36
C GLY A 565 -12.98 12.87 -14.33
N PHE A 566 -11.93 12.06 -14.17
CA PHE A 566 -11.83 11.01 -13.16
C PHE A 566 -11.85 11.58 -11.73
N ASN A 567 -11.14 12.68 -11.47
CA ASN A 567 -11.19 13.37 -10.18
C ASN A 567 -12.55 14.00 -9.91
N LEU A 568 -13.27 14.47 -10.95
CA LEU A 568 -14.65 14.98 -10.79
C LEU A 568 -15.62 13.91 -10.31
N ILE A 569 -15.59 12.71 -10.91
CA ILE A 569 -16.50 11.61 -10.50
C ILE A 569 -16.12 11.04 -9.13
N LEU A 570 -14.85 11.16 -8.71
CA LEU A 570 -14.37 10.76 -7.38
C LEU A 570 -14.57 11.83 -6.30
N LEU A 571 -15.00 13.04 -6.65
CA LEU A 571 -15.26 14.12 -5.70
C LEU A 571 -16.13 13.67 -4.49
N PRO A 572 -17.31 13.04 -4.67
CA PRO A 572 -18.12 12.56 -3.54
C PRO A 572 -17.41 11.50 -2.70
N VAL A 573 -16.58 10.65 -3.32
CA VAL A 573 -15.81 9.59 -2.66
C VAL A 573 -14.74 10.20 -1.75
N ASN A 574 -13.97 11.16 -2.28
CA ASN A 574 -12.92 11.86 -1.55
C ASN A 574 -13.51 12.64 -0.37
N LEU A 575 -14.64 13.34 -0.57
CA LEU A 575 -15.33 14.06 0.50
C LEU A 575 -15.83 13.13 1.60
N ALA A 576 -16.40 11.98 1.24
CA ALA A 576 -16.83 11.00 2.22
C ALA A 576 -15.67 10.48 3.08
N GLY A 577 -14.47 10.29 2.49
CA GLY A 577 -13.25 9.96 3.23
C GLY A 577 -12.79 11.10 4.14
N VAL A 578 -12.78 12.33 3.64
CA VAL A 578 -12.39 13.54 4.41
C VAL A 578 -13.33 13.79 5.58
N PHE A 579 -14.64 13.72 5.39
CA PHE A 579 -15.62 13.86 6.47
C PHE A 579 -15.46 12.77 7.52
N LYS A 580 -15.19 11.53 7.10
CA LYS A 580 -14.87 10.44 8.03
C LYS A 580 -13.60 10.72 8.82
N SER A 581 -12.56 11.26 8.18
CA SER A 581 -11.33 11.67 8.86
C SER A 581 -11.58 12.77 9.92
N ILE A 582 -12.47 13.73 9.63
CA ILE A 582 -12.88 14.79 10.59
C ILE A 582 -13.72 14.21 11.72
N GLU A 583 -14.68 13.32 11.41
CA GLU A 583 -15.51 12.62 12.40
C GLU A 583 -14.64 11.84 13.39
N GLN A 584 -13.64 11.10 12.89
CA GLN A 584 -12.69 10.39 13.75
C GLN A 584 -11.83 11.35 14.59
N ALA A 585 -11.41 12.49 14.04
CA ALA A 585 -10.65 13.49 14.78
C ALA A 585 -11.44 14.06 15.97
N ILE A 586 -12.76 14.20 15.81
CA ILE A 586 -13.66 14.73 16.84
C ILE A 586 -14.06 13.63 17.85
N THR A 587 -14.39 12.44 17.36
CA THR A 587 -14.97 11.37 18.20
C THR A 587 -13.92 10.47 18.85
N VAL A 588 -12.67 10.49 18.37
CA VAL A 588 -11.56 9.59 18.77
C VAL A 588 -11.86 8.10 18.50
N LYS A 589 -13.05 7.76 17.98
CA LYS A 589 -13.44 6.39 17.65
C LYS A 589 -12.71 5.91 16.41
N LYS A 590 -12.08 4.73 16.51
CA LYS A 590 -11.50 4.03 15.37
C LYS A 590 -12.60 3.70 14.36
N ILE A 591 -12.40 4.06 13.10
CA ILE A 591 -13.36 3.76 12.03
C ILE A 591 -13.12 2.31 11.57
N PRO A 592 -14.19 1.51 11.39
CA PRO A 592 -14.06 0.17 10.82
C PRO A 592 -13.40 0.21 9.45
N PHE A 593 -12.36 -0.60 9.27
CA PHE A 593 -11.65 -0.71 8.01
C PHE A 593 -12.52 -1.40 6.95
N SER A 594 -12.64 -0.80 5.77
CA SER A 594 -13.30 -1.39 4.61
C SER A 594 -12.25 -1.73 3.57
N ARG A 595 -12.13 -3.03 3.26
CA ARG A 595 -11.13 -3.59 2.34
C ARG A 595 -11.54 -3.36 0.91
N THR A 596 -10.59 -3.02 0.05
CA THR A 596 -10.81 -2.99 -1.39
C THR A 596 -11.04 -4.41 -1.89
N PRO A 597 -12.19 -4.75 -2.49
CA PRO A 597 -12.41 -6.08 -3.03
C PRO A 597 -11.42 -6.39 -4.15
N LYS A 598 -10.89 -7.61 -4.14
CA LYS A 598 -9.95 -8.16 -5.13
C LYS A 598 -10.55 -9.35 -5.86
N VAL A 599 -11.85 -9.27 -6.11
CA VAL A 599 -12.64 -10.31 -6.77
C VAL A 599 -12.54 -10.16 -8.28
N LYS A 600 -12.59 -11.29 -8.98
CA LYS A 600 -12.62 -11.34 -10.46
C LYS A 600 -13.91 -10.71 -11.02
N ASP A 601 -14.99 -10.78 -10.26
CA ASP A 601 -16.28 -10.19 -10.61
C ASP A 601 -16.36 -8.69 -10.30
N ARG A 602 -17.20 -7.98 -11.05
CA ARG A 602 -17.40 -6.54 -10.87
C ARG A 602 -17.94 -6.22 -9.47
N THR A 603 -17.28 -5.32 -8.76
CA THR A 603 -17.78 -4.76 -7.49
C THR A 603 -18.87 -3.71 -7.75
N ALA A 604 -20.05 -3.90 -7.17
CA ALA A 604 -21.13 -2.90 -7.26
C ALA A 604 -20.81 -1.65 -6.42
N ALA A 605 -20.98 -0.46 -6.99
CA ALA A 605 -20.74 0.79 -6.29
C ALA A 605 -21.98 1.22 -5.47
N PRO A 606 -21.80 1.77 -4.25
CA PRO A 606 -22.92 2.29 -3.46
C PRO A 606 -23.68 3.43 -4.16
N LEU A 607 -25.01 3.47 -3.98
CA LEU A 607 -25.94 4.39 -4.66
C LEU A 607 -25.45 5.84 -4.73
N LEU A 608 -25.03 6.39 -3.59
CA LEU A 608 -24.59 7.79 -3.51
C LEU A 608 -23.45 8.09 -4.48
N TYR A 609 -22.48 7.19 -4.61
CA TYR A 609 -21.29 7.40 -5.44
C TYR A 609 -21.57 7.20 -6.93
N VAL A 610 -22.63 6.47 -7.28
CA VAL A 610 -23.09 6.33 -8.67
C VAL A 610 -23.94 7.53 -9.08
N VAL A 611 -24.84 8.01 -8.21
CA VAL A 611 -25.76 9.12 -8.52
C VAL A 611 -25.08 10.48 -8.49
N ALA A 612 -24.17 10.73 -7.55
CA ALA A 612 -23.54 12.04 -7.38
C ALA A 612 -22.81 12.56 -8.63
N PRO A 613 -22.06 11.75 -9.41
CA PRO A 613 -21.52 12.18 -10.70
C PRO A 613 -22.57 12.73 -11.67
N TYR A 614 -23.75 12.10 -11.77
CA TYR A 614 -24.83 12.60 -12.62
C TYR A 614 -25.39 13.94 -12.12
N VAL A 615 -25.47 14.12 -10.79
CA VAL A 615 -25.85 15.40 -10.19
C VAL A 615 -24.82 16.49 -10.52
N ILE A 616 -23.52 16.18 -10.47
CA ILE A 616 -22.46 17.13 -10.88
C ILE A 616 -22.63 17.54 -12.34
N VAL A 617 -22.92 16.60 -13.24
CA VAL A 617 -23.19 16.90 -14.65
C VAL A 617 -24.42 17.79 -14.80
N ALA A 618 -25.55 17.43 -14.20
CA ALA A 618 -26.79 18.21 -14.27
C ALA A 618 -26.60 19.63 -13.74
N PHE A 619 -25.95 19.76 -12.58
CA PHE A 619 -25.63 21.05 -11.98
C PHE A 619 -24.70 21.89 -12.86
N SER A 620 -23.70 21.27 -13.49
CA SER A 620 -22.78 21.95 -14.41
C SER A 620 -23.51 22.43 -15.68
N VAL A 621 -24.46 21.66 -16.21
CA VAL A 621 -25.29 22.06 -17.36
C VAL A 621 -26.22 23.23 -16.99
N ILE A 622 -26.85 23.20 -15.81
CA ILE A 622 -27.68 24.32 -15.32
C ILE A 622 -26.84 25.58 -15.15
N THR A 623 -25.63 25.45 -14.60
CA THR A 623 -24.69 26.56 -14.41
C THR A 623 -24.25 27.14 -15.76
N LEU A 624 -23.89 26.29 -16.72
CA LEU A 624 -23.58 26.70 -18.09
C LEU A 624 -24.73 27.49 -18.70
N TRP A 625 -25.96 26.97 -18.63
CA TRP A 625 -27.12 27.65 -19.19
C TRP A 625 -27.36 29.02 -18.54
N ARG A 626 -27.34 29.09 -17.20
CA ARG A 626 -27.48 30.34 -16.44
C ARG A 626 -26.42 31.36 -16.83
N ASP A 627 -25.15 30.95 -16.89
CA ASP A 627 -24.04 31.87 -17.11
C ASP A 627 -23.94 32.33 -18.57
N VAL A 628 -24.39 31.52 -19.54
CA VAL A 628 -24.60 31.98 -20.93
C VAL A 628 -25.68 33.06 -20.98
N MET A 629 -26.81 32.87 -20.28
CA MET A 629 -27.88 33.88 -20.22
C MET A 629 -27.44 35.16 -19.50
N ALA A 630 -26.57 35.06 -18.50
CA ALA A 630 -26.02 36.20 -17.77
C ALA A 630 -24.81 36.87 -18.47
N GLY A 631 -24.32 36.34 -19.59
CA GLY A 631 -23.12 36.84 -20.28
C GLY A 631 -21.80 36.54 -19.56
N ASN A 632 -21.80 35.65 -18.57
CA ASN A 632 -20.64 35.24 -17.77
C ASN A 632 -19.84 34.13 -18.47
N TRP A 633 -19.22 34.46 -19.61
CA TRP A 633 -18.57 33.49 -20.50
C TRP A 633 -17.46 32.64 -19.84
N GLY A 634 -16.70 33.19 -18.88
CA GLY A 634 -15.67 32.43 -18.18
C GLY A 634 -16.24 31.29 -17.32
N ASN A 635 -17.28 31.58 -16.53
CA ASN A 635 -18.00 30.59 -15.75
C ASN A 635 -18.73 29.59 -16.64
N ALA A 636 -19.36 30.07 -17.72
CA ALA A 636 -19.99 29.23 -18.71
C ALA A 636 -19.01 28.21 -19.32
N ALA A 637 -17.82 28.66 -19.73
CA ALA A 637 -16.79 27.78 -20.29
C ALA A 637 -16.30 26.73 -19.27
N PHE A 638 -16.07 27.14 -18.01
CA PHE A 638 -15.66 26.22 -16.95
C PHE A 638 -16.75 25.17 -16.65
N ALA A 639 -18.01 25.60 -16.52
CA ALA A 639 -19.15 24.72 -16.30
C ALA A 639 -19.37 23.75 -17.46
N GLY A 640 -19.25 24.23 -18.71
CA GLY A 640 -19.32 23.39 -19.91
C GLY A 640 -18.20 22.34 -19.98
N LEU A 641 -16.96 22.72 -19.64
CA LEU A 641 -15.84 21.80 -19.57
C LEU A 641 -16.07 20.71 -18.50
N ASN A 642 -16.53 21.10 -17.31
CA ASN A 642 -16.84 20.16 -16.22
C ASN A 642 -17.97 19.20 -16.61
N ALA A 643 -19.05 19.70 -17.20
CA ALA A 643 -20.15 18.87 -17.70
C ALA A 643 -19.65 17.84 -18.73
N PHE A 644 -18.85 18.27 -19.69
CA PHE A 644 -18.30 17.41 -20.72
C PHE A 644 -17.33 16.34 -20.16
N LEU A 645 -16.38 16.75 -19.31
CA LEU A 645 -15.38 15.84 -18.74
C LEU A 645 -15.99 14.87 -17.72
N ALA A 646 -16.95 15.31 -16.90
CA ALA A 646 -17.66 14.41 -15.99
C ALA A 646 -18.56 13.42 -16.75
N LEU A 647 -19.29 13.87 -17.79
CA LEU A 647 -20.13 12.98 -18.60
C LEU A 647 -19.29 11.93 -19.33
N THR A 648 -18.18 12.34 -19.95
CA THR A 648 -17.26 11.40 -20.61
C THR A 648 -16.62 10.43 -19.62
N ALA A 649 -16.29 10.87 -18.40
CA ALA A 649 -15.80 10.00 -17.33
C ALA A 649 -16.84 8.98 -16.86
N ILE A 650 -18.11 9.39 -16.68
CA ILE A 650 -19.20 8.46 -16.35
C ILE A 650 -19.34 7.39 -17.44
N ILE A 651 -19.39 7.80 -18.71
CA ILE A 651 -19.52 6.87 -19.85
C ILE A 651 -18.32 5.92 -19.93
N ALA A 652 -17.10 6.43 -19.71
CA ALA A 652 -15.88 5.66 -19.92
C ALA A 652 -15.50 4.76 -18.74
N TYR A 653 -15.83 5.13 -17.50
CA TYR A 653 -15.32 4.48 -16.29
C TYR A 653 -16.38 3.80 -15.44
N ILE A 654 -17.60 4.33 -15.40
CA ILE A 654 -18.71 3.70 -14.68
C ILE A 654 -19.52 2.84 -15.65
N GLY A 655 -19.91 3.43 -16.78
CA GLY A 655 -20.82 2.84 -17.77
C GLY A 655 -22.29 3.10 -17.40
N ILE A 656 -23.10 3.50 -18.39
CA ILE A 656 -24.51 3.84 -18.15
C ILE A 656 -25.30 2.62 -17.65
N TRP A 657 -25.14 1.48 -18.31
CA TRP A 657 -25.84 0.25 -17.93
C TRP A 657 -25.42 -0.24 -16.53
N ASN A 658 -24.11 -0.27 -16.28
CA ASN A 658 -23.54 -0.56 -14.97
C ASN A 658 -24.08 0.37 -13.87
N SER A 659 -24.26 1.65 -14.18
CA SER A 659 -24.88 2.61 -13.24
C SER A 659 -26.33 2.25 -12.93
N ILE A 660 -27.12 1.87 -13.95
CA ILE A 660 -28.52 1.43 -13.77
C ILE A 660 -28.56 0.17 -12.91
N VAL A 661 -27.68 -0.81 -13.18
CA VAL A 661 -27.58 -2.04 -12.41
C VAL A 661 -27.23 -1.75 -10.95
N ASP A 662 -26.23 -0.90 -10.68
CA ASP A 662 -25.84 -0.55 -9.31
C ASP A 662 -26.96 0.19 -8.56
N ILE A 663 -27.65 1.12 -9.24
CA ILE A 663 -28.81 1.81 -8.68
C ILE A 663 -29.92 0.80 -8.35
N TRP A 664 -30.21 -0.13 -9.26
CA TRP A 664 -31.21 -1.17 -9.04
C TRP A 664 -30.84 -2.09 -7.88
N ILE A 665 -29.61 -2.59 -7.83
CA ILE A 665 -29.09 -3.40 -6.72
C ILE A 665 -29.20 -2.64 -5.40
N ALA A 666 -28.83 -1.36 -5.37
CA ALA A 666 -28.92 -0.58 -4.15
C ALA A 666 -30.37 -0.30 -3.71
N MET A 667 -31.29 -0.09 -4.66
CA MET A 667 -32.71 0.14 -4.39
C MET A 667 -33.48 -1.14 -4.04
N THR A 668 -33.00 -2.30 -4.45
CA THR A 668 -33.64 -3.60 -4.18
C THR A 668 -32.92 -4.40 -3.10
N GLY A 669 -31.68 -4.06 -2.76
CA GLY A 669 -30.86 -4.82 -1.81
C GLY A 669 -31.46 -4.93 -0.40
N TRP A 670 -32.25 -3.94 0.04
CA TRP A 670 -33.01 -4.02 1.30
C TRP A 670 -34.13 -5.08 1.30
N LEU A 671 -34.60 -5.52 0.12
CA LEU A 671 -35.57 -6.61 -0.03
C LEU A 671 -34.90 -7.99 0.14
N PHE A 672 -33.56 -8.04 0.08
CA PHE A 672 -32.79 -9.25 0.25
C PHE A 672 -32.03 -9.15 1.56
N VAL A 673 -32.44 -9.92 2.57
CA VAL A 673 -31.66 -10.04 3.81
C VAL A 673 -30.41 -10.86 3.49
N PRO A 674 -29.19 -10.30 3.56
CA PRO A 674 -28.00 -11.12 3.45
C PRO A 674 -28.04 -12.14 4.59
N VAL A 675 -27.93 -13.42 4.26
CA VAL A 675 -27.79 -14.49 5.27
C VAL A 675 -26.48 -14.18 5.99
N LYS A 676 -26.56 -13.57 7.18
CA LYS A 676 -25.39 -13.40 8.04
C LYS A 676 -24.79 -14.81 8.20
N PRO A 677 -23.52 -15.04 7.85
CA PRO A 677 -22.86 -16.23 8.33
C PRO A 677 -22.98 -16.18 9.85
N LYS A 678 -23.50 -17.25 10.46
CA LYS A 678 -23.51 -17.40 11.92
C LYS A 678 -22.07 -17.29 12.38
N THR A 679 -21.69 -16.09 12.79
CA THR A 679 -20.55 -15.89 13.67
C THR A 679 -21.06 -16.45 14.99
N THR A 680 -20.61 -17.63 15.35
CA THR A 680 -20.69 -18.08 16.74
C THR A 680 -19.82 -17.12 17.54
N THR A 681 -20.41 -15.98 17.94
CA THR A 681 -19.92 -15.23 19.08
C THR A 681 -20.02 -16.20 20.26
N ALA A 682 -18.90 -16.44 20.92
CA ALA A 682 -18.85 -17.22 22.16
C ALA A 682 -19.73 -16.62 23.28
N ASP A 683 -20.27 -15.41 23.07
CA ASP A 683 -21.16 -14.71 24.00
C ASP A 683 -22.64 -15.13 23.94
N ASP A 684 -23.10 -15.86 22.91
CA ASP A 684 -24.51 -16.31 22.85
C ASP A 684 -24.80 -17.56 23.72
N ALA A 685 -23.82 -18.01 24.52
CA ALA A 685 -23.97 -19.08 25.51
C ALA A 685 -24.15 -18.56 26.95
N ALA A 686 -24.46 -17.27 27.13
CA ALA A 686 -24.55 -16.65 28.45
C ALA A 686 -25.97 -16.46 29.01
N ASP A 687 -27.01 -17.05 28.39
CA ASP A 687 -28.36 -17.04 28.97
C ASP A 687 -29.03 -18.41 28.88
N GLY A 688 -28.92 -19.18 29.98
CA GLY A 688 -29.65 -20.43 30.22
C GLY A 688 -28.75 -21.65 30.46
N ASP A 689 -28.57 -22.03 31.73
CA ASP A 689 -28.11 -23.36 32.22
C ASP A 689 -26.93 -24.01 31.46
N ALA A 690 -25.87 -23.25 31.18
CA ALA A 690 -24.63 -23.83 30.69
C ALA A 690 -23.88 -24.56 31.85
N PRO A 691 -23.40 -25.80 31.65
CA PRO A 691 -22.61 -26.50 32.66
C PRO A 691 -21.33 -25.72 32.95
N ILE A 692 -20.94 -25.68 34.24
CA ILE A 692 -19.71 -25.03 34.72
C ILE A 692 -18.53 -25.49 33.84
N ASP A 693 -17.87 -24.55 33.16
CA ASP A 693 -16.64 -24.81 32.44
C ASP A 693 -15.50 -24.99 33.46
N TRP A 694 -15.37 -26.22 33.95
CA TRP A 694 -14.37 -26.60 34.95
C TRP A 694 -12.95 -26.23 34.52
N ARG A 695 -12.63 -26.19 33.20
CA ARG A 695 -11.30 -25.78 32.74
C ARG A 695 -11.08 -24.29 32.95
N SER A 696 -12.09 -23.46 32.68
CA SER A 696 -12.04 -22.02 32.97
C SER A 696 -11.90 -21.74 34.46
N VAL A 697 -12.64 -22.46 35.30
CA VAL A 697 -12.55 -22.34 36.77
C VAL A 697 -11.18 -22.77 37.28
N LEU A 698 -10.64 -23.92 36.83
CA LEU A 698 -9.31 -24.38 37.25
C LEU A 698 -8.17 -23.52 36.70
N TYR A 699 -8.35 -22.89 35.54
CA TYR A 699 -7.31 -22.07 34.89
C TYR A 699 -7.27 -20.63 35.43
N ARG A 700 -8.43 -20.01 35.72
CA ARG A 700 -8.52 -18.61 36.17
C ARG A 700 -8.67 -18.45 37.68
N GLY A 701 -9.09 -19.50 38.41
CA GLY A 701 -9.22 -19.49 39.87
C GLY A 701 -10.52 -18.85 40.40
N ASP A 702 -11.05 -17.78 39.79
CA ASP A 702 -12.34 -17.15 40.16
C ASP A 702 -12.96 -16.35 38.98
N THR A 703 -14.29 -16.30 38.85
CA THR A 703 -15.02 -15.69 37.72
C THR A 703 -15.55 -14.26 37.96
N ASP A 704 -15.23 -13.63 39.10
CA ASP A 704 -15.77 -12.32 39.50
C ASP A 704 -15.23 -11.08 38.72
N GLY A 705 -14.66 -11.28 37.53
CA GLY A 705 -14.14 -10.21 36.67
C GLY A 705 -15.07 -9.74 35.54
N LEU A 706 -16.19 -10.42 35.30
CA LEU A 706 -17.11 -10.13 34.17
C LEU A 706 -18.55 -10.06 34.66
N GLY A 707 -18.88 -8.98 35.39
CA GLY A 707 -20.28 -8.63 35.67
C GLY A 707 -20.53 -8.04 37.05
N SER A 708 -20.09 -6.80 37.31
CA SER A 708 -20.88 -5.94 38.20
C SER A 708 -20.64 -4.45 37.89
N THR A 709 -21.68 -3.78 37.41
CA THR A 709 -21.83 -2.34 37.65
C THR A 709 -23.24 -2.15 38.18
N THR A 710 -23.32 -1.55 39.37
CA THR A 710 -24.53 -1.07 40.08
C THR A 710 -25.41 -2.12 40.77
N ILE A 711 -25.10 -2.42 42.04
CA ILE A 711 -26.12 -2.80 43.02
C ILE A 711 -26.50 -1.52 43.78
N ALA A 712 -27.70 -1.01 43.49
CA ALA A 712 -28.36 -0.05 44.36
C ALA A 712 -28.85 -0.76 45.63
N SER A 713 -28.54 -0.14 46.77
CA SER A 713 -28.92 -0.52 48.12
C SER A 713 -30.42 -0.82 48.29
N ALA A 714 -30.74 -2.01 48.80
CA ALA A 714 -32.05 -2.32 49.37
C ALA A 714 -31.89 -2.63 50.87
N GLU A 715 -32.48 -1.77 51.71
CA GLU A 715 -32.66 -1.96 53.14
C GLU A 715 -33.66 -3.09 53.48
N PRO A 716 -33.65 -3.61 54.72
CA PRO A 716 -34.16 -4.94 55.02
C PRO A 716 -35.67 -5.00 55.33
N ARG A 717 -36.18 -6.21 55.07
CA ARG A 717 -37.55 -6.73 55.26
C ARG A 717 -38.24 -6.31 56.56
N ASN A 718 -39.57 -6.16 56.47
CA ASN A 718 -40.49 -6.39 57.58
C ASN A 718 -41.65 -7.33 57.13
N PRO A 719 -42.04 -8.37 57.89
CA PRO A 719 -43.07 -9.34 57.50
C PRO A 719 -44.39 -9.15 58.27
N ALA A 720 -45.53 -9.10 57.56
CA ALA A 720 -46.89 -9.35 58.08
C ALA A 720 -47.85 -9.26 56.88
N SER A 721 -48.54 -10.32 56.45
CA SER A 721 -49.71 -10.99 57.05
C SER A 721 -50.93 -10.80 56.14
N THR A 722 -51.46 -11.94 55.66
CA THR A 722 -52.88 -12.24 55.49
C THR A 722 -53.80 -11.36 54.62
N SER A 723 -54.24 -11.96 53.51
CA SER A 723 -55.65 -12.30 53.21
C SER A 723 -56.30 -11.68 51.96
N ARG A 724 -56.83 -12.62 51.17
CA ARG A 724 -58.15 -12.67 50.51
C ARG A 724 -58.50 -11.73 49.34
N LYS A 725 -58.85 -12.45 48.26
CA LYS A 725 -60.03 -12.33 47.36
C LYS A 725 -60.03 -11.22 46.31
N GLY A 726 -59.86 -11.64 45.06
CA GLY A 726 -60.99 -11.90 44.16
C GLY A 726 -61.59 -10.68 43.44
N ALA A 727 -61.25 -10.56 42.16
CA ALA A 727 -62.17 -10.46 41.01
C ALA A 727 -61.34 -10.73 39.75
#